data_AF-A0A841DC51-F1
#
_entry.id   AF-A0A841DC51-F1
#
_cell.length_a   1.000
_cell.length_b   1.000
_cell.length_c   1.000
_cell.angle_alpha   90.00
_cell.angle_beta   90.00
_cell.angle_gamma   90.00
#
_symmetry.space_group_name_H-M   'P 1'
#
loop_
_entity.id
_entity.type
_entity.pdbx_description
1 polymer ?
#
loop_
_entity_poly.entity_id
_entity_poly.type
_entity_poly.pdbx_seq_one_letter_code
_entity_poly.pdbx_strand_id
1 'polypeptide(L)'
;MRIRLDVTLGVVVLADVLRVFLPSLITLFGRAGSTPAELMGLYAVAWFAAAFLAVPLARLVPAPRIALGAGALLLAARLALQLTGGGDPQLYTASAGLLAGLVWLVATAMSAGDARPALAGVAAGLAASTVFHAALDGIDLMWRPGPVPWVLLLIELSLFALFLLRSRRPGGGDGTSRPPEKANPAAPRAWLAVGPALLLWGLYTGNTAYAQSTAEAPAWTAAIVAGFAVLSLRPAAAPWRRHPLVPGAVLVASAAAFALLHLTIGGIHGVSPQAMVAAQVLGQLSLVACLAYAATAPAPGGPDRPAGRGLAAAGGMLLFVVLVFGYYAAYDLYLPNDWVPVAAALLVAALALAGTARRLEPGPAAGPAAGTGRAARWRAPVAALAAAGLVAAVPLWRGPVPAWRPADDGLRVAAYNIRMGYGEPGRLSLEQQADTLRRMRPHVIVLSEADRGWLLNGGHDDVRLIAERLGMRFVWAPAADEVWGDAVLTNLPVTSVRNHVLVQGGPTGAQALEVGLRWGDREIVLIGTHLQPPPGWRELDQVEQLAGIVRRAAEDRPVVVAGDLNIEPEDPAWRVLLAAGLTDPIAPVRPFTTIPSPGGSVEQIDHVLVTPGFTGRDQANVNVHHSDHRPIAVTLVPVK
;
A
#
# COMPACT_ATOMS: atom_id res chain seq x y z
N MET A 1 -19.08 -11.41 20.72
CA MET A 1 -18.72 -12.47 19.74
C MET A 1 -17.43 -13.12 20.23
N ARG A 2 -17.36 -14.45 20.27
CA ARG A 2 -16.10 -15.15 20.57
C ARG A 2 -15.16 -14.95 19.38
N ILE A 3 -13.92 -14.52 19.60
CA ILE A 3 -12.91 -14.32 18.55
C ILE A 3 -11.91 -15.47 18.60
N ARG A 4 -11.59 -16.07 17.46
CA ARG A 4 -10.52 -17.08 17.35
C ARG A 4 -9.17 -16.41 17.18
N LEU A 5 -8.36 -16.42 18.24
CA LEU A 5 -7.03 -15.79 18.24
C LEU A 5 -6.03 -16.48 17.32
N ASP A 6 -6.17 -17.78 17.09
CA ASP A 6 -5.36 -18.50 16.11
C ASP A 6 -5.62 -17.99 14.68
N VAL A 7 -6.87 -17.62 14.37
CA VAL A 7 -7.22 -16.99 13.08
C VAL A 7 -6.76 -15.54 13.02
N THR A 8 -6.94 -14.77 14.10
CA THR A 8 -6.46 -13.39 14.19
C THR A 8 -4.96 -13.29 13.89
N LEU A 9 -4.15 -14.07 14.60
CA LEU A 9 -2.70 -14.02 14.47
C LEU A 9 -2.22 -14.60 13.13
N GLY A 10 -2.85 -15.66 12.63
CA GLY A 10 -2.50 -16.19 11.31
C GLY A 10 -2.85 -15.25 10.17
N VAL A 11 -3.90 -14.43 10.30
CA VAL A 11 -4.20 -13.36 9.32
C VAL A 11 -3.18 -12.22 9.41
N VAL A 12 -2.66 -11.88 10.59
CA VAL A 12 -1.56 -10.91 10.73
C VAL A 12 -0.33 -11.41 9.97
N VAL A 13 0.13 -12.63 10.27
CA VAL A 13 1.31 -13.22 9.61
C VAL A 13 1.10 -13.37 8.10
N LEU A 14 -0.09 -13.73 7.64
CA LEU A 14 -0.42 -13.79 6.21
C LEU A 14 -0.38 -12.39 5.56
N ALA A 15 -0.87 -11.36 6.24
CA ALA A 15 -0.81 -9.99 5.75
C ALA A 15 0.64 -9.48 5.64
N ASP A 16 1.49 -9.79 6.63
CA ASP A 16 2.92 -9.49 6.59
C ASP A 16 3.61 -10.15 5.38
N VAL A 17 3.36 -11.45 5.17
CA VAL A 17 3.91 -12.17 4.00
C VAL A 17 3.39 -11.57 2.70
N LEU A 18 2.11 -11.19 2.64
CA LEU A 18 1.53 -10.57 1.45
C LEU A 18 2.17 -9.21 1.14
N ARG A 19 2.48 -8.40 2.16
CA ARG A 19 3.20 -7.12 2.02
C ARG A 19 4.66 -7.26 1.59
N VAL A 20 5.20 -8.48 1.57
CA VAL A 20 6.50 -8.80 0.99
C VAL A 20 6.34 -9.43 -0.40
N PHE A 21 5.36 -10.31 -0.56
CA PHE A 21 5.09 -11.00 -1.82
C PHE A 21 4.69 -10.02 -2.94
N LEU A 22 3.76 -9.09 -2.68
CA LEU A 22 3.27 -8.17 -3.71
C LEU A 22 4.40 -7.27 -4.26
N PRO A 23 5.25 -6.64 -3.44
CA PRO A 23 6.39 -5.90 -3.98
C PRO A 23 7.43 -6.78 -4.65
N SER A 24 7.68 -7.99 -4.12
CA SER A 24 8.61 -8.94 -4.76
C SER A 24 8.13 -9.36 -6.15
N LEU A 25 6.81 -9.49 -6.33
CA LEU A 25 6.22 -9.82 -7.61
C LEU A 25 6.52 -8.75 -8.67
N ILE A 26 6.52 -7.46 -8.32
CA ILE A 26 6.71 -6.37 -9.29
C ILE A 26 8.16 -5.90 -9.43
N THR A 27 9.01 -6.13 -8.40
CA THR A 27 10.40 -5.65 -8.40
C THR A 27 11.43 -6.73 -8.75
N LEU A 28 11.10 -8.01 -8.53
CA LEU A 28 12.01 -9.15 -8.73
C LEU A 28 11.56 -10.06 -9.87
N PHE A 29 10.29 -10.46 -9.85
CA PHE A 29 9.73 -11.26 -10.94
C PHE A 29 9.37 -10.35 -12.12
N GLY A 30 8.58 -9.31 -11.84
CA GLY A 30 8.35 -8.19 -12.73
C GLY A 30 9.62 -7.35 -12.83
N ARG A 31 9.97 -6.99 -14.06
CA ARG A 31 10.98 -5.99 -14.36
C ARG A 31 10.31 -4.99 -15.30
N ALA A 32 10.31 -3.72 -14.92
CA ALA A 32 9.71 -2.64 -15.69
C ALA A 32 10.20 -2.70 -17.15
N GLY A 33 9.28 -2.54 -18.10
CA GLY A 33 9.56 -2.59 -19.54
C GLY A 33 9.98 -3.96 -20.12
N SER A 34 10.16 -5.02 -19.31
CA SER A 34 10.71 -6.31 -19.80
C SER A 34 9.89 -7.55 -19.43
N THR A 35 9.07 -7.50 -18.38
CA THR A 35 8.15 -8.59 -18.03
C THR A 35 6.71 -8.17 -18.35
N PRO A 36 6.03 -8.83 -19.31
CA PRO A 36 4.63 -8.58 -19.59
C PRO A 36 3.74 -8.82 -18.36
N ALA A 37 2.72 -7.97 -18.16
CA ALA A 37 1.79 -8.05 -17.04
C ALA A 37 1.07 -9.42 -16.96
N GLU A 38 0.86 -10.09 -18.10
CA GLU A 38 0.25 -11.42 -18.18
C GLU A 38 1.12 -12.49 -17.53
N LEU A 39 2.45 -12.40 -17.64
CA LEU A 39 3.37 -13.35 -17.01
C LEU A 39 3.40 -13.14 -15.50
N MET A 40 3.39 -11.89 -15.04
CA MET A 40 3.26 -11.56 -13.61
C MET A 40 1.93 -12.06 -13.06
N GLY A 41 0.85 -11.86 -13.81
CA GLY A 41 -0.49 -12.38 -13.52
C GLY A 41 -0.50 -13.89 -13.38
N LEU A 42 0.08 -14.60 -14.36
CA LEU A 42 0.16 -16.05 -14.36
C LEU A 42 0.97 -16.58 -13.16
N TYR A 43 2.13 -15.97 -12.86
CA TYR A 43 2.94 -16.34 -11.71
C TYR A 43 2.15 -16.20 -10.41
N ALA A 44 1.51 -15.05 -10.19
CA ALA A 44 0.72 -14.81 -9.00
C ALA A 44 -0.47 -15.80 -8.90
N VAL A 45 -1.29 -15.90 -9.96
CA VAL A 45 -2.46 -16.78 -10.00
C VAL A 45 -2.09 -18.23 -9.74
N ALA A 46 -0.93 -18.71 -10.20
CA ALA A 46 -0.49 -20.09 -9.95
C ALA A 46 -0.39 -20.41 -8.44
N TRP A 47 0.17 -19.50 -7.63
CA TRP A 47 0.27 -19.69 -6.17
C TRP A 47 -1.10 -19.66 -5.48
N PHE A 48 -2.01 -18.80 -5.93
CA PHE A 48 -3.37 -18.74 -5.40
C PHE A 48 -4.21 -19.97 -5.81
N ALA A 49 -4.07 -20.43 -7.05
CA ALA A 49 -4.72 -21.62 -7.56
C ALA A 49 -4.22 -22.91 -6.88
N ALA A 50 -2.94 -22.98 -6.54
CA ALA A 50 -2.37 -24.12 -5.81
C ALA A 50 -3.02 -24.34 -4.44
N ALA A 51 -3.57 -23.30 -3.79
CA ALA A 51 -4.28 -23.44 -2.52
C ALA A 51 -5.55 -24.32 -2.61
N PHE A 52 -6.14 -24.47 -3.80
CA PHE A 52 -7.27 -25.38 -4.02
C PHE A 52 -6.91 -26.84 -3.77
N LEU A 53 -5.62 -27.22 -3.91
CA LEU A 53 -5.14 -28.58 -3.65
C LEU A 53 -5.27 -29.00 -2.18
N ALA A 54 -5.45 -28.05 -1.25
CA ALA A 54 -5.75 -28.35 0.15
C ALA A 54 -7.07 -29.14 0.33
N VAL A 55 -8.05 -28.93 -0.57
CA VAL A 55 -9.36 -29.58 -0.50
C VAL A 55 -9.29 -31.08 -0.82
N PRO A 56 -8.71 -31.54 -1.94
CA PRO A 56 -8.49 -32.97 -2.16
C PRO A 56 -7.51 -33.58 -1.15
N LEU A 57 -6.49 -32.84 -0.70
CA LEU A 57 -5.58 -33.29 0.37
C LEU A 57 -6.34 -33.60 1.68
N ALA A 58 -7.41 -32.88 1.96
CA ALA A 58 -8.26 -33.11 3.15
C ALA A 58 -8.96 -34.46 3.17
N ARG A 59 -8.99 -35.19 2.04
CA ARG A 59 -9.47 -36.58 1.98
C ARG A 59 -8.47 -37.58 2.58
N LEU A 60 -7.18 -37.24 2.58
CA LEU A 60 -6.08 -38.06 3.08
C LEU A 60 -5.64 -37.64 4.49
N VAL A 61 -5.62 -36.33 4.74
CA VAL A 61 -5.17 -35.75 6.00
C VAL A 61 -6.28 -34.88 6.59
N PRO A 62 -6.71 -35.08 7.85
CA PRO A 62 -7.73 -34.25 8.47
C PRO A 62 -7.41 -32.74 8.35
N ALA A 63 -8.39 -31.91 7.99
CA ALA A 63 -8.19 -30.47 7.79
C ALA A 63 -7.51 -29.74 8.97
N PRO A 64 -7.77 -30.05 10.26
CA PRO A 64 -7.03 -29.45 11.37
C PRO A 64 -5.53 -29.81 11.40
N ARG A 65 -5.15 -30.95 10.81
CA ARG A 65 -3.75 -31.34 10.63
C ARG A 65 -3.08 -30.56 9.50
N ILE A 66 -3.79 -30.39 8.39
CA ILE A 66 -3.34 -29.53 7.28
C ILE A 66 -3.17 -28.10 7.78
N ALA A 67 -4.13 -27.56 8.54
CA ALA A 67 -4.05 -26.21 9.09
C ALA A 67 -2.82 -26.02 9.99
N LEU A 68 -2.51 -26.97 10.89
CA LEU A 68 -1.28 -26.84 11.70
C LEU A 68 -0.03 -26.88 10.83
N GLY A 69 0.08 -27.85 9.92
CA GLY A 69 1.28 -28.01 9.09
C GLY A 69 1.52 -26.77 8.23
N ALA A 70 0.46 -26.28 7.57
CA ALA A 70 0.52 -25.07 6.78
C ALA A 70 0.79 -23.82 7.63
N GLY A 71 0.22 -23.71 8.83
CA GLY A 71 0.52 -22.63 9.77
C GLY A 71 1.97 -22.67 10.28
N ALA A 72 2.54 -23.85 10.50
CA ALA A 72 3.95 -24.01 10.85
C ALA A 72 4.89 -23.65 9.70
N LEU A 73 4.53 -24.00 8.46
CA LEU A 73 5.25 -23.58 7.27
C LEU A 73 5.16 -22.06 7.05
N LEU A 74 4.00 -21.44 7.32
CA LEU A 74 3.84 -20.00 7.29
C LEU A 74 4.77 -19.30 8.30
N LEU A 75 4.83 -19.81 9.54
CA LEU A 75 5.75 -19.32 10.57
C LEU A 75 7.22 -19.41 10.12
N ALA A 76 7.61 -20.57 9.57
CA ALA A 76 8.97 -20.80 9.11
C ALA A 76 9.34 -19.89 7.93
N ALA A 77 8.44 -19.73 6.96
CA ALA A 77 8.65 -18.83 5.81
C ALA A 77 8.74 -17.37 6.25
N ARG A 78 7.87 -16.91 7.16
CA ARG A 78 7.92 -15.55 7.69
C ARG A 78 9.21 -15.27 8.45
N LEU A 79 9.70 -16.23 9.23
CA LEU A 79 11.02 -16.12 9.88
C LEU A 79 12.16 -16.10 8.85
N ALA A 80 12.10 -16.96 7.83
CA ALA A 80 13.11 -17.04 6.79
C ALA A 80 13.19 -15.76 5.96
N LEU A 81 12.08 -15.07 5.71
CA LEU A 81 12.06 -13.77 5.03
C LEU A 81 12.96 -12.73 5.71
N GLN A 82 13.03 -12.73 7.05
CA GLN A 82 13.89 -11.81 7.82
C GLN A 82 15.40 -12.03 7.54
N LEU A 83 15.77 -13.22 7.03
CA LEU A 83 17.14 -13.57 6.66
C LEU A 83 17.46 -13.26 5.18
N THR A 84 16.47 -12.93 4.36
CA THR A 84 16.69 -12.71 2.93
C THR A 84 17.33 -11.36 2.65
N GLY A 85 18.36 -11.34 1.79
CA GLY A 85 19.03 -10.14 1.31
C GLY A 85 18.39 -9.50 0.07
N GLY A 86 17.22 -9.98 -0.37
CA GLY A 86 16.64 -9.65 -1.66
C GLY A 86 16.69 -10.81 -2.66
N GLY A 87 16.35 -10.52 -3.92
CA GLY A 87 16.48 -11.45 -5.06
C GLY A 87 15.63 -12.73 -4.95
N ASP A 88 16.05 -13.77 -5.66
CA ASP A 88 15.34 -15.05 -5.73
C ASP A 88 15.00 -15.67 -4.36
N PRO A 89 15.89 -15.67 -3.34
CA PRO A 89 15.53 -16.15 -2.01
C PRO A 89 14.33 -15.41 -1.40
N GLN A 90 14.25 -14.09 -1.57
CA GLN A 90 13.11 -13.30 -1.12
C GLN A 90 11.85 -13.69 -1.89
N LEU A 91 11.91 -13.68 -3.23
CA LEU A 91 10.77 -13.99 -4.09
C LEU A 91 10.17 -15.37 -3.77
N TYR A 92 10.99 -16.41 -3.78
CA TYR A 92 10.49 -17.78 -3.57
C TYR A 92 10.09 -18.06 -2.12
N THR A 93 10.76 -17.45 -1.13
CA THR A 93 10.33 -17.59 0.29
C THR A 93 9.00 -16.89 0.53
N ALA A 94 8.79 -15.70 -0.04
CA ALA A 94 7.52 -14.98 0.04
C ALA A 94 6.40 -15.77 -0.64
N SER A 95 6.66 -16.33 -1.83
CA SER A 95 5.71 -17.18 -2.56
C SER A 95 5.35 -18.46 -1.80
N ALA A 96 6.34 -19.15 -1.22
CA ALA A 96 6.11 -20.34 -0.41
C ALA A 96 5.34 -20.01 0.89
N GLY A 97 5.67 -18.91 1.55
CA GLY A 97 4.95 -18.39 2.71
C GLY A 97 3.51 -18.04 2.39
N LEU A 98 3.28 -17.37 1.25
CA LEU A 98 1.94 -17.05 0.77
C LEU A 98 1.12 -18.33 0.59
N LEU A 99 1.64 -19.31 -0.16
CA LEU A 99 0.95 -20.59 -0.37
C LEU A 99 0.64 -21.29 0.95
N ALA A 100 1.59 -21.32 1.88
CA ALA A 100 1.39 -21.90 3.22
C ALA A 100 0.25 -21.18 3.97
N GLY A 101 0.21 -19.85 3.93
CA GLY A 101 -0.87 -19.08 4.54
C GLY A 101 -2.22 -19.27 3.86
N LEU A 102 -2.26 -19.38 2.53
CA LEU A 102 -3.49 -19.69 1.79
C LEU A 102 -4.02 -21.10 2.13
N VAL A 103 -3.15 -22.11 2.15
CA VAL A 103 -3.51 -23.48 2.56
C VAL A 103 -3.96 -23.52 4.01
N TRP A 104 -3.31 -22.76 4.91
CA TRP A 104 -3.73 -22.60 6.30
C TRP A 104 -5.15 -22.02 6.40
N LEU A 105 -5.45 -20.95 5.66
CA LEU A 105 -6.76 -20.32 5.65
C LEU A 105 -7.84 -21.27 5.11
N VAL A 106 -7.57 -21.96 4.00
CA VAL A 106 -8.46 -22.96 3.40
C VAL A 106 -8.73 -24.11 4.37
N ALA A 107 -7.69 -24.67 5.00
CA ALA A 107 -7.83 -25.74 5.98
C ALA A 107 -8.54 -25.29 7.26
N THR A 108 -8.34 -24.04 7.68
CA THR A 108 -9.07 -23.41 8.78
C THR A 108 -10.55 -23.28 8.45
N ALA A 109 -10.89 -22.86 7.23
CA ALA A 109 -12.27 -22.80 6.75
C ALA A 109 -12.93 -24.18 6.73
N MET A 110 -12.23 -25.21 6.22
CA MET A 110 -12.72 -26.59 6.24
C MET A 110 -12.95 -27.11 7.67
N SER A 111 -12.17 -26.66 8.64
CA SER A 111 -12.26 -27.08 10.05
C SER A 111 -13.26 -26.28 10.89
N ALA A 112 -13.76 -25.15 10.38
CA ALA A 112 -14.64 -24.24 11.12
C ALA A 112 -16.11 -24.69 11.06
N GLY A 113 -16.57 -25.45 12.06
CA GLY A 113 -17.98 -25.84 12.22
C GLY A 113 -18.95 -24.67 12.43
N ASP A 114 -18.47 -23.56 12.99
CA ASP A 114 -19.18 -22.27 13.10
C ASP A 114 -18.26 -21.19 12.50
N ALA A 115 -18.74 -20.49 11.47
CA ALA A 115 -17.95 -19.48 10.77
C ALA A 115 -17.77 -18.20 11.60
N ARG A 116 -18.68 -17.90 12.55
CA ARG A 116 -18.71 -16.61 13.25
C ARG A 116 -17.42 -16.32 14.01
N PRO A 117 -16.89 -17.24 14.86
CA PRO A 117 -15.65 -16.96 15.59
C PRO A 117 -14.42 -16.87 14.70
N ALA A 118 -14.42 -17.59 13.57
CA ALA A 118 -13.32 -17.60 12.62
C ALA A 118 -13.29 -16.31 11.78
N LEU A 119 -14.43 -15.87 11.23
CA LEU A 119 -14.53 -14.60 10.51
C LEU A 119 -14.39 -13.38 11.44
N ALA A 120 -14.81 -13.49 12.71
CA ALA A 120 -14.42 -12.53 13.75
C ALA A 120 -12.90 -12.45 13.92
N GLY A 121 -12.24 -13.60 13.86
CA GLY A 121 -10.79 -13.72 13.87
C GLY A 121 -10.14 -13.03 12.68
N VAL A 122 -10.67 -13.23 11.46
CA VAL A 122 -10.23 -12.54 10.24
C VAL A 122 -10.35 -11.03 10.39
N ALA A 123 -11.53 -10.53 10.78
CA ALA A 123 -11.74 -9.10 10.98
C ALA A 123 -10.80 -8.51 12.05
N ALA A 124 -10.60 -9.23 13.15
CA ALA A 124 -9.65 -8.84 14.19
C ALA A 124 -8.20 -8.87 13.71
N GLY A 125 -7.85 -9.81 12.82
CA GLY A 125 -6.53 -9.89 12.20
C GLY A 125 -6.26 -8.67 11.32
N LEU A 126 -7.19 -8.32 10.43
CA LEU A 126 -7.09 -7.11 9.60
C LEU A 126 -6.96 -5.83 10.45
N ALA A 127 -7.76 -5.71 11.52
CA ALA A 127 -7.65 -4.59 12.45
C ALA A 127 -6.30 -4.56 13.19
N ALA A 128 -5.80 -5.71 13.64
CA ALA A 128 -4.49 -5.82 14.28
C ALA A 128 -3.37 -5.48 13.29
N SER A 129 -3.43 -5.95 12.04
CA SER A 129 -2.49 -5.59 10.99
C SER A 129 -2.48 -4.09 10.71
N THR A 130 -3.64 -3.43 10.67
CA THR A 130 -3.70 -1.96 10.54
C THR A 130 -2.96 -1.26 11.68
N VAL A 131 -3.21 -1.66 12.93
CA VAL A 131 -2.54 -1.06 14.10
C VAL A 131 -1.03 -1.33 14.08
N PHE A 132 -0.64 -2.58 13.79
CA PHE A 132 0.75 -3.02 13.78
C PHE A 132 1.56 -2.30 12.70
N HIS A 133 1.10 -2.28 11.46
CA HIS A 133 1.79 -1.60 10.38
C HIS A 133 1.80 -0.08 10.54
N ALA A 134 0.73 0.51 11.08
CA ALA A 134 0.72 1.93 11.42
C ALA A 134 1.76 2.27 12.51
N ALA A 135 1.89 1.42 13.53
CA ALA A 135 2.91 1.55 14.58
C ALA A 135 4.33 1.33 14.04
N LEU A 136 4.45 0.64 12.90
CA LEU A 136 5.67 0.46 12.12
C LEU A 136 5.79 1.47 10.96
N ASP A 137 5.02 2.55 10.95
CA ASP A 137 5.12 3.61 9.94
C ASP A 137 4.94 3.12 8.49
N GLY A 138 4.18 2.04 8.30
CA GLY A 138 3.95 1.37 7.02
C GLY A 138 5.05 0.39 6.59
N ILE A 139 6.23 0.44 7.22
CA ILE A 139 7.41 -0.36 6.86
C ILE A 139 7.44 -1.68 7.66
N ASP A 140 7.23 -2.80 6.99
CA ASP A 140 7.32 -4.16 7.56
C ASP A 140 8.66 -4.41 8.29
N LEU A 141 8.63 -5.29 9.30
CA LEU A 141 9.79 -5.69 10.08
C LEU A 141 10.96 -6.21 9.24
N MET A 142 10.69 -6.88 8.11
CA MET A 142 11.76 -7.44 7.27
C MET A 142 12.61 -6.35 6.60
N TRP A 143 12.02 -5.17 6.36
CA TRP A 143 12.71 -4.05 5.73
C TRP A 143 13.55 -3.26 6.72
N ARG A 144 13.42 -3.53 8.03
CA ARG A 144 14.04 -2.74 9.09
C ARG A 144 15.35 -3.38 9.58
N PRO A 145 16.41 -2.58 9.79
CA PRO A 145 17.65 -3.07 10.38
C PRO A 145 17.58 -3.16 11.90
N GLY A 146 18.55 -3.85 12.50
CA GLY A 146 18.76 -3.90 13.94
C GLY A 146 17.99 -5.00 14.69
N PRO A 147 18.14 -5.08 16.03
CA PRO A 147 17.60 -6.17 16.83
C PRO A 147 16.10 -6.03 17.19
N VAL A 148 15.55 -4.80 17.17
CA VAL A 148 14.14 -4.56 17.54
C VAL A 148 13.16 -5.30 16.63
N PRO A 149 13.31 -5.27 15.28
CA PRO A 149 12.44 -6.05 14.40
C PRO A 149 12.44 -7.54 14.70
N TRP A 150 13.60 -8.12 15.04
CA TRP A 150 13.70 -9.54 15.42
C TRP A 150 12.91 -9.87 16.67
N VAL A 151 12.99 -9.02 17.71
CA VAL A 151 12.25 -9.24 18.95
C VAL A 151 10.74 -9.18 18.70
N LEU A 152 10.27 -8.18 17.95
CA LEU A 152 8.85 -8.03 17.62
C LEU A 152 8.35 -9.20 16.78
N LEU A 153 9.12 -9.63 15.78
CA LEU A 153 8.83 -10.80 14.96
C LEU A 153 8.71 -12.07 15.82
N LEU A 154 9.67 -12.31 16.71
CA LEU A 154 9.64 -13.49 17.58
C LEU A 154 8.42 -13.48 18.51
N ILE A 155 8.00 -12.32 19.02
CA ILE A 155 6.77 -12.19 19.81
C ILE A 155 5.54 -12.56 18.98
N GLU A 156 5.41 -11.97 17.78
CA GLU A 156 4.29 -12.24 16.86
C GLU A 156 4.19 -13.73 16.51
N LEU A 157 5.30 -14.32 16.05
CA LEU A 157 5.38 -15.73 15.65
C LEU A 157 5.14 -16.67 16.83
N SER A 158 5.66 -16.35 18.01
CA SER A 158 5.44 -17.16 19.23
C SER A 158 3.99 -17.13 19.67
N LEU A 159 3.32 -15.96 19.60
CA LEU A 159 1.91 -15.84 19.89
C LEU A 159 1.09 -16.67 18.89
N PHE A 160 1.38 -16.56 17.59
CA PHE A 160 0.67 -17.34 16.58
C PHE A 160 0.85 -18.84 16.82
N ALA A 161 2.09 -19.31 17.02
CA ALA A 161 2.40 -20.71 17.32
C ALA A 161 1.64 -21.21 18.55
N LEU A 162 1.62 -20.44 19.64
CA LEU A 162 0.92 -20.79 20.87
C LEU A 162 -0.58 -21.01 20.67
N PHE A 163 -1.25 -20.09 19.96
CA PHE A 163 -2.69 -20.20 19.71
C PHE A 163 -3.02 -21.25 18.64
N LEU A 164 -2.16 -21.43 17.64
CA LEU A 164 -2.28 -22.48 16.64
C LEU A 164 -2.18 -23.89 17.27
N LEU A 165 -1.35 -24.07 18.30
CA LEU A 165 -1.27 -25.33 19.05
C LEU A 165 -2.46 -25.52 20.00
N ARG A 166 -2.94 -24.44 20.63
CA ARG A 166 -4.07 -24.49 21.58
C ARG A 166 -5.40 -24.81 20.90
N SER A 167 -5.60 -24.41 19.64
CA SER A 167 -6.82 -24.72 18.89
C SER A 167 -7.04 -26.22 18.66
N ARG A 168 -6.05 -27.07 18.99
CA ARG A 168 -6.13 -28.54 18.92
C ARG A 168 -6.61 -29.26 20.16
N ARG A 169 -6.59 -28.65 21.36
CA ARG A 169 -6.88 -29.38 22.60
C ARG A 169 -8.36 -29.80 22.62
N PRO A 170 -8.70 -31.10 22.52
CA PRO A 170 -10.07 -31.55 22.71
C PRO A 170 -10.39 -31.36 24.20
N GLY A 171 -11.35 -30.49 24.55
CA GLY A 171 -11.81 -30.32 25.94
C GLY A 171 -11.82 -28.91 26.53
N GLY A 172 -11.62 -27.84 25.76
CA GLY A 172 -11.79 -26.46 26.25
C GLY A 172 -13.25 -25.99 26.35
N GLY A 173 -14.19 -26.89 26.64
CA GLY A 173 -15.56 -26.55 27.01
C GLY A 173 -15.69 -26.72 28.51
N ASP A 174 -16.05 -25.66 29.23
CA ASP A 174 -16.55 -25.79 30.60
C ASP A 174 -17.59 -26.91 30.63
N GLY A 175 -17.40 -27.87 31.54
CA GLY A 175 -18.19 -29.07 31.74
C GLY A 175 -19.63 -28.80 32.19
N THR A 176 -20.39 -28.07 31.38
CA THR A 176 -21.85 -27.98 31.48
C THR A 176 -22.41 -28.47 30.16
N SER A 177 -22.86 -29.71 30.17
CA SER A 177 -23.66 -30.34 29.13
C SER A 177 -24.94 -29.53 28.90
N ARG A 178 -24.89 -28.54 28.01
CA ARG A 178 -26.09 -28.00 27.37
C ARG A 178 -26.42 -28.85 26.15
N PRO A 179 -27.70 -29.23 25.93
CA PRO A 179 -28.12 -29.98 24.74
C PRO A 179 -27.73 -29.18 23.47
N PRO A 180 -27.62 -29.84 22.29
CA PRO A 180 -27.17 -29.18 21.07
C PRO A 180 -28.14 -28.07 20.70
N GLU A 181 -27.75 -26.84 21.04
CA GLU A 181 -28.37 -25.62 20.57
C GLU A 181 -28.33 -25.65 19.03
N LYS A 182 -29.45 -25.29 18.38
CA LYS A 182 -29.66 -25.27 16.92
C LYS A 182 -28.34 -25.15 16.15
N ALA A 183 -27.97 -26.17 15.37
CA ALA A 183 -26.70 -26.25 14.64
C ALA A 183 -26.31 -24.87 14.08
N ASN A 184 -25.23 -24.31 14.61
CA ASN A 184 -24.75 -22.99 14.23
C ASN A 184 -24.37 -22.99 12.74
N PRO A 185 -24.64 -21.90 11.99
CA PRO A 185 -24.40 -21.88 10.56
C PRO A 185 -22.90 -21.98 10.27
N ALA A 186 -22.53 -22.99 9.50
CA ALA A 186 -21.19 -23.14 8.93
C ALA A 186 -20.88 -22.10 7.83
N ALA A 187 -21.92 -21.42 7.33
CA ALA A 187 -21.88 -20.30 6.38
C ALA A 187 -20.79 -20.42 5.30
N PRO A 188 -20.80 -21.48 4.46
CA PRO A 188 -19.70 -21.77 3.53
C PRO A 188 -19.41 -20.62 2.57
N ARG A 189 -20.45 -19.92 2.09
CA ARG A 189 -20.31 -18.77 1.18
C ARG A 189 -19.66 -17.55 1.83
N ALA A 190 -19.66 -17.44 3.16
CA ALA A 190 -19.08 -16.31 3.87
C ALA A 190 -17.56 -16.25 3.69
N TRP A 191 -16.90 -17.40 3.50
CA TRP A 191 -15.47 -17.48 3.25
C TRP A 191 -15.05 -16.86 1.90
N LEU A 192 -15.97 -16.77 0.94
CA LEU A 192 -15.74 -16.07 -0.34
C LEU A 192 -15.50 -14.57 -0.12
N ALA A 193 -16.06 -13.98 0.94
CA ALA A 193 -15.91 -12.56 1.25
C ALA A 193 -14.49 -12.19 1.74
N VAL A 194 -13.68 -13.16 2.18
CA VAL A 194 -12.38 -12.88 2.82
C VAL A 194 -11.42 -12.17 1.87
N GLY A 195 -11.32 -12.63 0.62
CA GLY A 195 -10.42 -12.01 -0.36
C GLY A 195 -10.86 -10.60 -0.80
N PRO A 196 -12.11 -10.39 -1.25
CA PRO A 196 -12.62 -9.04 -1.53
C PRO A 196 -12.52 -8.10 -0.31
N ALA A 197 -12.72 -8.60 0.91
CA ALA A 197 -12.50 -7.81 2.12
C ALA A 197 -11.03 -7.45 2.33
N LEU A 198 -10.10 -8.36 2.05
CA LEU A 198 -8.67 -8.10 2.10
C LEU A 198 -8.24 -7.04 1.07
N LEU A 199 -8.84 -7.05 -0.13
CA LEU A 199 -8.61 -6.02 -1.14
C LEU A 199 -9.06 -4.64 -0.62
N LEU A 200 -10.30 -4.52 -0.15
CA LEU A 200 -10.83 -3.25 0.38
C LEU A 200 -10.04 -2.75 1.60
N TRP A 201 -9.56 -3.68 2.44
CA TRP A 201 -8.65 -3.40 3.55
C TRP A 201 -7.32 -2.83 3.07
N GLY A 202 -6.69 -3.51 2.11
CA GLY A 202 -5.36 -3.15 1.61
C GLY A 202 -5.36 -1.87 0.76
N LEU A 203 -6.38 -1.65 -0.06
CA LEU A 203 -6.49 -0.45 -0.88
C LEU A 203 -6.71 0.79 0.00
N TYR A 204 -7.73 0.78 0.88
CA TYR A 204 -8.05 1.98 1.66
C TYR A 204 -8.53 1.71 3.08
N THR A 205 -9.50 0.84 3.37
CA THR A 205 -10.16 0.84 4.71
C THR A 205 -9.22 0.61 5.89
N GLY A 206 -8.16 -0.18 5.71
CA GLY A 206 -7.10 -0.40 6.71
C GLY A 206 -5.74 0.19 6.34
N ASN A 207 -5.65 0.94 5.24
CA ASN A 207 -4.43 1.52 4.71
C ASN A 207 -4.14 2.88 5.36
N THR A 208 -3.23 2.91 6.33
CA THR A 208 -2.90 4.16 7.02
C THR A 208 -2.04 5.11 6.19
N ALA A 209 -1.25 4.61 5.22
CA ALA A 209 -0.49 5.47 4.31
C ALA A 209 -1.44 6.28 3.43
N TYR A 210 -2.50 5.65 2.91
CA TYR A 210 -3.58 6.36 2.24
C TYR A 210 -4.22 7.46 3.11
N ALA A 211 -4.51 7.16 4.38
CA ALA A 211 -5.07 8.16 5.30
C ALA A 211 -4.10 9.33 5.52
N GLN A 212 -2.81 9.05 5.58
CA GLN A 212 -1.73 10.03 5.72
C GLN A 212 -1.59 10.87 4.44
N SER A 213 -1.86 10.30 3.27
CA SER A 213 -1.71 11.00 2.00
C SER A 213 -2.73 12.12 1.80
N THR A 214 -3.91 11.96 2.39
CA THR A 214 -5.05 12.91 2.27
C THR A 214 -4.98 14.14 3.17
N ALA A 215 -4.04 14.21 4.14
CA ALA A 215 -4.05 15.22 5.20
C ALA A 215 -2.71 15.94 5.40
N GLU A 216 -2.81 17.21 5.81
CA GLU A 216 -1.64 18.04 6.12
C GLU A 216 -0.92 17.61 7.41
N ALA A 217 -1.61 16.89 8.30
CA ALA A 217 -1.04 16.35 9.54
C ALA A 217 -1.18 14.81 9.59
N PRO A 218 -0.24 14.07 8.98
CA PRO A 218 -0.40 12.63 8.72
C PRO A 218 -0.48 11.76 9.99
N ALA A 219 0.13 12.18 11.11
CA ALA A 219 0.17 11.33 12.32
C ALA A 219 -1.23 11.05 12.93
N TRP A 220 -2.16 12.01 12.90
CA TRP A 220 -3.47 11.82 13.52
C TRP A 220 -4.42 10.99 12.66
N THR A 221 -4.33 11.07 11.33
CA THR A 221 -5.20 10.28 10.44
C THR A 221 -4.90 8.79 10.58
N ALA A 222 -3.62 8.41 10.64
CA ALA A 222 -3.20 7.04 10.92
C ALA A 222 -3.73 6.55 12.29
N ALA A 223 -3.65 7.38 13.34
CA ALA A 223 -4.15 7.05 14.67
C ALA A 223 -5.68 6.88 14.71
N ILE A 224 -6.42 7.71 13.96
CA ILE A 224 -7.88 7.58 13.81
C ILE A 224 -8.21 6.25 13.13
N VAL A 225 -7.61 5.96 11.97
CA VAL A 225 -7.88 4.73 11.22
C VAL A 225 -7.56 3.50 12.07
N ALA A 226 -6.42 3.48 12.77
CA ALA A 226 -6.05 2.41 13.69
C ALA A 226 -7.03 2.25 14.86
N GLY A 227 -7.42 3.35 15.50
CA GLY A 227 -8.40 3.34 16.59
C GLY A 227 -9.77 2.81 16.13
N PHE A 228 -10.25 3.27 14.98
CA PHE A 228 -11.53 2.82 14.42
C PHE A 228 -11.49 1.40 13.88
N ALA A 229 -10.34 0.91 13.39
CA ALA A 229 -10.15 -0.49 13.07
C ALA A 229 -10.42 -1.38 14.30
N VAL A 230 -9.91 -1.00 15.48
CA VAL A 230 -10.20 -1.72 16.74
C VAL A 230 -11.67 -1.56 17.16
N LEU A 231 -12.23 -0.34 17.07
CA LEU A 231 -13.65 -0.10 17.40
C LEU A 231 -14.62 -0.89 16.51
N SER A 232 -14.22 -1.20 15.27
CA SER A 232 -15.04 -1.96 14.32
C SER A 232 -15.36 -3.38 14.80
N LEU A 233 -14.56 -3.93 15.70
CA LEU A 233 -14.74 -5.27 16.28
C LEU A 233 -15.85 -5.35 17.33
N ARG A 234 -16.44 -4.21 17.73
CA ARG A 234 -17.55 -4.20 18.67
C ARG A 234 -18.78 -4.87 18.04
N PRO A 235 -19.52 -5.70 18.79
CA PRO A 235 -20.75 -6.30 18.28
C PRO A 235 -21.74 -5.21 17.84
N ALA A 236 -22.59 -5.55 16.86
CA ALA A 236 -23.54 -4.70 16.14
C ALA A 236 -24.66 -4.08 17.03
N ALA A 237 -24.30 -3.39 18.11
CA ALA A 237 -25.22 -2.73 19.02
C ALA A 237 -25.68 -1.36 18.48
N ALA A 238 -25.05 -0.84 17.42
CA ALA A 238 -25.41 0.44 16.85
C ALA A 238 -26.68 0.31 15.99
N PRO A 239 -27.65 1.25 16.07
CA PRO A 239 -28.97 1.13 15.43
C PRO A 239 -28.92 0.88 13.92
N TRP A 240 -28.01 1.55 13.22
CA TRP A 240 -27.71 1.37 11.79
C TRP A 240 -27.14 -0.01 11.42
N ARG A 241 -26.74 -0.85 12.38
CA ARG A 241 -26.22 -2.21 12.15
C ARG A 241 -27.24 -3.29 12.52
N ARG A 242 -28.54 -2.98 12.51
CA ARG A 242 -29.63 -3.93 12.78
C ARG A 242 -30.05 -4.73 11.53
N HIS A 243 -29.80 -4.19 10.34
CA HIS A 243 -30.07 -4.85 9.07
C HIS A 243 -28.84 -4.79 8.16
N PRO A 244 -28.46 -5.87 7.44
CA PRO A 244 -27.25 -5.88 6.61
C PRO A 244 -27.28 -4.95 5.39
N LEU A 245 -28.47 -4.49 4.96
CA LEU A 245 -28.57 -3.48 3.88
C LEU A 245 -27.83 -2.19 4.23
N VAL A 246 -27.87 -1.75 5.49
CA VAL A 246 -27.27 -0.48 5.88
C VAL A 246 -25.74 -0.54 5.85
N PRO A 247 -25.04 -1.46 6.53
CA PRO A 247 -23.59 -1.59 6.37
C PRO A 247 -23.21 -1.98 4.94
N GLY A 248 -24.03 -2.76 4.21
CA GLY A 248 -23.78 -3.04 2.79
C GLY A 248 -23.78 -1.78 1.94
N ALA A 249 -24.80 -0.92 2.08
CA ALA A 249 -24.89 0.34 1.35
C ALA A 249 -23.79 1.34 1.76
N VAL A 250 -23.46 1.43 3.05
CA VAL A 250 -22.37 2.30 3.52
C VAL A 250 -21.02 1.81 3.01
N LEU A 251 -20.78 0.50 2.96
CA LEU A 251 -19.54 -0.07 2.41
C LEU A 251 -19.40 0.27 0.91
N VAL A 252 -20.47 0.11 0.14
CA VAL A 252 -20.49 0.44 -1.29
C VAL A 252 -20.31 1.95 -1.51
N ALA A 253 -21.02 2.79 -0.75
CA ALA A 253 -20.86 4.25 -0.83
C ALA A 253 -19.44 4.70 -0.45
N SER A 254 -18.84 4.07 0.56
CA SER A 254 -17.45 4.30 0.95
C SER A 254 -16.46 3.90 -0.14
N ALA A 255 -16.67 2.75 -0.79
CA ALA A 255 -15.82 2.31 -1.90
C ALA A 255 -16.00 3.18 -3.15
N ALA A 256 -17.22 3.66 -3.41
CA ALA A 256 -17.49 4.61 -4.49
C ALA A 256 -16.87 5.99 -4.20
N ALA A 257 -16.87 6.44 -2.93
CA ALA A 257 -16.15 7.64 -2.54
C ALA A 257 -14.65 7.47 -2.81
N PHE A 258 -14.03 6.38 -2.33
CA PHE A 258 -12.63 6.05 -2.64
C PHE A 258 -12.34 6.09 -4.15
N ALA A 259 -13.19 5.47 -4.95
CA ALA A 259 -12.96 5.35 -6.39
C ALA A 259 -13.24 6.64 -7.21
N LEU A 260 -14.04 7.58 -6.70
CA LEU A 260 -14.56 8.69 -7.52
C LEU A 260 -14.37 10.08 -6.90
N LEU A 261 -14.05 10.19 -5.61
CA LEU A 261 -13.94 11.48 -4.92
C LEU A 261 -12.50 11.99 -4.98
N HIS A 262 -12.14 12.52 -6.14
CA HIS A 262 -10.87 13.19 -6.39
C HIS A 262 -11.14 14.67 -6.69
N LEU A 263 -10.42 15.56 -6.01
CA LEU A 263 -10.64 17.00 -6.09
C LEU A 263 -9.39 17.71 -6.59
N THR A 264 -9.57 18.98 -6.96
CA THR A 264 -8.45 19.92 -7.15
C THR A 264 -8.27 20.72 -5.87
N ILE A 265 -7.12 20.58 -5.20
CA ILE A 265 -6.81 21.26 -3.93
C ILE A 265 -5.49 21.99 -4.08
N GLY A 266 -5.47 23.29 -3.80
CA GLY A 266 -4.22 24.07 -3.84
C GLY A 266 -3.50 24.07 -5.19
N GLY A 267 -4.24 23.94 -6.30
CA GLY A 267 -3.68 23.86 -7.65
C GLY A 267 -3.19 22.48 -8.07
N ILE A 268 -3.41 21.45 -7.24
CA ILE A 268 -3.09 20.04 -7.55
C ILE A 268 -4.36 19.28 -7.91
N HIS A 269 -4.39 18.63 -9.08
CA HIS A 269 -5.52 17.81 -9.54
C HIS A 269 -5.43 16.37 -9.02
N GLY A 270 -6.57 15.66 -8.96
CA GLY A 270 -6.60 14.22 -8.70
C GLY A 270 -6.32 13.79 -7.25
N VAL A 271 -6.41 14.71 -6.28
CA VAL A 271 -6.09 14.40 -4.87
C VAL A 271 -7.32 14.02 -4.05
N SER A 272 -7.15 13.09 -3.13
CA SER A 272 -8.19 12.70 -2.19
C SER A 272 -8.31 13.72 -1.06
N PRO A 273 -9.51 14.31 -0.81
CA PRO A 273 -9.68 15.28 0.25
C PRO A 273 -9.60 14.65 1.65
N GLN A 274 -9.31 15.45 2.67
CA GLN A 274 -9.30 15.00 4.08
C GLN A 274 -10.61 14.33 4.52
N ALA A 275 -11.75 14.69 3.91
CA ALA A 275 -13.04 14.04 4.14
C ALA A 275 -13.02 12.53 3.83
N MET A 276 -12.08 12.06 3.01
CA MET A 276 -11.89 10.65 2.69
C MET A 276 -11.57 9.80 3.92
N VAL A 277 -10.95 10.36 4.95
CA VAL A 277 -10.71 9.65 6.22
C VAL A 277 -12.03 9.21 6.87
N ALA A 278 -13.09 10.01 6.74
CA ALA A 278 -14.41 9.64 7.23
C ALA A 278 -15.00 8.47 6.42
N ALA A 279 -14.87 8.49 5.09
CA ALA A 279 -15.28 7.37 4.24
C ALA A 279 -14.51 6.10 4.63
N GLN A 280 -13.18 6.17 4.75
CA GLN A 280 -12.32 5.07 5.19
C GLN A 280 -12.77 4.45 6.53
N VAL A 281 -13.06 5.28 7.53
CA VAL A 281 -13.58 4.83 8.84
C VAL A 281 -14.95 4.16 8.68
N LEU A 282 -15.88 4.77 7.95
CA LEU A 282 -17.21 4.19 7.71
C LEU A 282 -17.12 2.88 6.92
N GLY A 283 -16.22 2.80 5.95
CA GLY A 283 -15.89 1.61 5.17
C GLY A 283 -15.39 0.48 6.07
N GLN A 284 -14.38 0.72 6.91
CA GLN A 284 -13.85 -0.29 7.84
C GLN A 284 -14.93 -0.79 8.82
N LEU A 285 -15.70 0.13 9.38
CA LEU A 285 -16.82 -0.15 10.27
C LEU A 285 -17.88 -1.04 9.60
N SER A 286 -18.15 -0.80 8.32
CA SER A 286 -19.16 -1.49 7.53
C SER A 286 -18.65 -2.83 6.99
N LEU A 287 -17.38 -2.91 6.61
CA LEU A 287 -16.70 -4.12 6.17
C LEU A 287 -16.79 -5.21 7.24
N VAL A 288 -16.42 -4.89 8.49
CA VAL A 288 -16.50 -5.83 9.62
C VAL A 288 -17.95 -6.22 9.93
N ALA A 289 -18.90 -5.28 9.80
CA ALA A 289 -20.33 -5.59 9.97
C ALA A 289 -20.83 -6.56 8.88
N CYS A 290 -20.46 -6.33 7.61
CA CYS A 290 -20.80 -7.22 6.51
C CYS A 290 -20.21 -8.62 6.67
N LEU A 291 -18.95 -8.75 7.10
CA LEU A 291 -18.35 -10.05 7.41
C LEU A 291 -19.08 -10.77 8.54
N ALA A 292 -19.49 -10.04 9.58
CA ALA A 292 -20.27 -10.61 10.67
C ALA A 292 -21.66 -11.12 10.22
N TYR A 293 -22.32 -10.40 9.31
CA TYR A 293 -23.59 -10.83 8.71
C TYR A 293 -23.42 -12.00 7.74
N ALA A 294 -22.37 -11.99 6.90
CA ALA A 294 -22.08 -13.10 6.01
C ALA A 294 -21.86 -14.39 6.82
N ALA A 295 -21.21 -14.30 7.98
CA ALA A 295 -20.99 -15.43 8.88
C ALA A 295 -22.28 -16.06 9.47
N THR A 296 -23.43 -15.40 9.36
CA THR A 296 -24.73 -15.95 9.78
C THR A 296 -25.54 -16.57 8.65
N ALA A 297 -25.06 -16.52 7.40
CA ALA A 297 -25.77 -17.01 6.23
C ALA A 297 -26.03 -18.53 6.32
N PRO A 298 -27.26 -18.98 6.00
CA PRO A 298 -27.53 -20.41 5.92
C PRO A 298 -26.73 -21.05 4.79
N ALA A 299 -26.39 -22.33 4.94
CA ALA A 299 -25.90 -23.11 3.82
C ALA A 299 -27.02 -23.20 2.75
N PRO A 300 -26.72 -23.04 1.45
CA PRO A 300 -27.69 -23.36 0.39
C PRO A 300 -28.16 -24.81 0.55
N GLY A 301 -29.43 -25.11 0.22
CA GLY A 301 -30.25 -26.29 0.59
C GLY A 301 -29.69 -27.71 0.38
N GLY A 302 -28.46 -27.97 0.81
CA GLY A 302 -27.78 -29.25 0.90
C GLY A 302 -26.94 -29.29 2.18
N PRO A 303 -26.38 -30.46 2.53
CA PRO A 303 -25.58 -30.61 3.74
C PRO A 303 -24.33 -29.72 3.69
N ASP A 304 -24.01 -29.03 4.77
CA ASP A 304 -22.72 -28.35 4.92
C ASP A 304 -21.59 -29.38 4.74
N ARG A 305 -20.62 -29.05 3.89
CA ARG A 305 -19.46 -29.89 3.62
C ARG A 305 -18.19 -29.08 3.89
N PRO A 306 -17.24 -29.61 4.67
CA PRO A 306 -15.92 -28.99 4.87
C PRO A 306 -15.29 -28.52 3.56
N ALA A 307 -15.32 -29.36 2.52
CA ALA A 307 -14.80 -29.05 1.19
C ALA A 307 -15.42 -27.79 0.57
N GLY A 308 -16.72 -27.54 0.76
CA GLY A 308 -17.39 -26.34 0.26
C GLY A 308 -16.89 -25.06 0.93
N ARG A 309 -16.62 -25.10 2.25
CA ARG A 309 -15.98 -23.98 2.96
C ARG A 309 -14.56 -23.74 2.44
N GLY A 310 -13.80 -24.81 2.23
CA GLY A 310 -12.44 -24.73 1.69
C GLY A 310 -12.39 -24.12 0.29
N LEU A 311 -13.26 -24.57 -0.62
CA LEU A 311 -13.38 -24.02 -1.97
C LEU A 311 -13.80 -22.55 -1.96
N ALA A 312 -14.71 -22.15 -1.08
CA ALA A 312 -15.11 -20.75 -0.94
C ALA A 312 -13.97 -19.87 -0.43
N ALA A 313 -13.17 -20.34 0.54
CA ALA A 313 -11.99 -19.63 1.01
C ALA A 313 -10.92 -19.48 -0.08
N ALA A 314 -10.62 -20.58 -0.80
CA ALA A 314 -9.66 -20.56 -1.90
C ALA A 314 -10.14 -19.65 -3.05
N GLY A 315 -11.42 -19.74 -3.42
CA GLY A 315 -12.05 -18.88 -4.42
C GLY A 315 -12.08 -17.40 -4.01
N GLY A 316 -12.27 -17.10 -2.72
CA GLY A 316 -12.18 -15.74 -2.21
C GLY A 316 -10.78 -15.16 -2.41
N MET A 317 -9.74 -15.91 -2.04
CA MET A 317 -8.35 -15.47 -2.21
C MET A 317 -7.92 -15.43 -3.69
N LEU A 318 -8.42 -16.33 -4.54
CA LEU A 318 -8.22 -16.22 -5.99
C LEU A 318 -8.87 -14.95 -6.55
N LEU A 319 -10.08 -14.62 -6.09
CA LEU A 319 -10.74 -13.38 -6.47
C LEU A 319 -9.97 -12.15 -5.97
N PHE A 320 -9.35 -12.20 -4.78
CA PHE A 320 -8.45 -11.15 -4.31
C PHE A 320 -7.34 -10.88 -5.33
N VAL A 321 -6.58 -11.88 -5.75
CA VAL A 321 -5.48 -11.66 -6.70
C VAL A 321 -5.98 -11.20 -8.07
N VAL A 322 -7.10 -11.75 -8.56
CA VAL A 322 -7.72 -11.31 -9.82
C VAL A 322 -8.13 -9.84 -9.74
N LEU A 323 -8.73 -9.39 -8.63
CA LEU A 323 -9.10 -7.99 -8.45
C LEU A 323 -7.87 -7.08 -8.25
N VAL A 324 -6.81 -7.55 -7.59
CA VAL A 324 -5.53 -6.81 -7.52
C VAL A 324 -4.98 -6.55 -8.93
N PHE A 325 -4.95 -7.57 -9.79
CA PHE A 325 -4.54 -7.40 -11.19
C PHE A 325 -5.53 -6.55 -11.99
N GLY A 326 -6.84 -6.74 -11.79
CA GLY A 326 -7.86 -5.90 -12.41
C GLY A 326 -7.74 -4.42 -12.03
N TYR A 327 -7.20 -4.12 -10.83
CA TYR A 327 -6.94 -2.76 -10.40
C TYR A 327 -5.61 -2.23 -10.94
N TYR A 328 -4.51 -2.94 -10.73
CA TYR A 328 -3.17 -2.42 -11.04
C TYR A 328 -2.70 -2.68 -12.47
N ALA A 329 -2.99 -3.83 -13.08
CA ALA A 329 -2.59 -4.07 -14.47
C ALA A 329 -3.41 -3.22 -15.46
N ALA A 330 -4.51 -2.63 -15.01
CA ALA A 330 -5.28 -1.68 -15.80
C ALA A 330 -4.48 -0.42 -16.17
N TYR A 331 -3.50 -0.04 -15.35
CA TYR A 331 -2.53 1.02 -15.66
C TYR A 331 -1.70 0.65 -16.90
N ASP A 332 -1.10 -0.55 -16.91
CA ASP A 332 -0.35 -1.07 -18.06
C ASP A 332 -1.21 -1.25 -19.32
N LEU A 333 -2.49 -1.56 -19.15
CA LEU A 333 -3.43 -1.85 -20.22
C LEU A 333 -4.27 -0.64 -20.66
N TYR A 334 -4.09 0.53 -20.04
CA TYR A 334 -4.87 1.75 -20.29
C TYR A 334 -6.39 1.54 -20.15
N LEU A 335 -6.80 0.75 -19.15
CA LEU A 335 -8.19 0.42 -18.86
C LEU A 335 -8.68 1.15 -17.60
N PRO A 336 -9.99 1.50 -17.52
CA PRO A 336 -10.55 2.03 -16.28
C PRO A 336 -10.60 0.95 -15.20
N ASN A 337 -10.23 1.32 -13.97
CA ASN A 337 -10.14 0.41 -12.82
C ASN A 337 -10.96 0.85 -11.59
N ASP A 338 -11.57 2.04 -11.61
CA ASP A 338 -12.40 2.60 -10.52
C ASP A 338 -13.55 1.68 -10.09
N TRP A 339 -14.00 0.81 -10.99
CA TRP A 339 -15.07 -0.15 -10.72
C TRP A 339 -14.63 -1.27 -9.77
N VAL A 340 -13.33 -1.55 -9.64
CA VAL A 340 -12.81 -2.72 -8.90
C VAL A 340 -13.12 -2.64 -7.39
N PRO A 341 -12.82 -1.54 -6.68
CA PRO A 341 -13.19 -1.40 -5.27
C PRO A 341 -14.71 -1.48 -5.08
N VAL A 342 -15.49 -0.88 -5.98
CA VAL A 342 -16.96 -0.89 -5.92
C VAL A 342 -17.51 -2.30 -6.12
N ALA A 343 -17.00 -3.07 -7.07
CA ALA A 343 -17.37 -4.46 -7.32
C ALA A 343 -17.03 -5.37 -6.13
N ALA A 344 -15.85 -5.17 -5.52
CA ALA A 344 -15.47 -5.88 -4.30
C ALA A 344 -16.43 -5.59 -3.15
N ALA A 345 -16.79 -4.31 -2.94
CA ALA A 345 -17.74 -3.88 -1.92
C ALA A 345 -19.15 -4.45 -2.16
N LEU A 346 -19.63 -4.43 -3.40
CA LEU A 346 -20.91 -5.01 -3.80
C LEU A 346 -20.96 -6.51 -3.51
N LEU A 347 -19.89 -7.25 -3.82
CA LEU A 347 -19.82 -8.68 -3.53
C LEU A 347 -19.87 -8.97 -2.02
N VAL A 348 -19.09 -8.23 -1.21
CA VAL A 348 -19.11 -8.36 0.25
C VAL A 348 -20.50 -8.02 0.80
N ALA A 349 -21.13 -6.96 0.30
CA ALA A 349 -22.49 -6.56 0.67
C ALA A 349 -23.53 -7.64 0.29
N ALA A 350 -23.45 -8.21 -0.92
CA ALA A 350 -24.35 -9.27 -1.37
C ALA A 350 -24.23 -10.53 -0.51
N LEU A 351 -23.01 -10.92 -0.13
CA LEU A 351 -22.77 -12.05 0.79
C LEU A 351 -23.32 -11.77 2.20
N ALA A 352 -23.25 -10.52 2.66
CA ALA A 352 -23.87 -10.11 3.92
C ALA A 352 -25.41 -10.17 3.86
N LEU A 353 -26.02 -9.80 2.72
CA LEU A 353 -27.47 -9.87 2.51
C LEU A 353 -27.99 -11.30 2.45
N ALA A 354 -27.22 -12.24 1.90
CA ALA A 354 -27.54 -13.67 2.00
C ALA A 354 -27.60 -14.18 3.46
N GLY A 355 -27.01 -13.43 4.40
CA GLY A 355 -27.07 -13.63 5.85
C GLY A 355 -28.45 -13.48 6.51
N THR A 356 -29.41 -12.86 5.81
CA THR A 356 -30.68 -12.34 6.36
C THR A 356 -31.77 -13.36 6.67
N ALA A 357 -31.65 -14.61 6.23
CA ALA A 357 -32.71 -15.61 6.41
C ALA A 357 -32.99 -15.96 7.88
N ARG A 358 -32.17 -15.49 8.82
CA ARG A 358 -32.52 -15.40 10.23
C ARG A 358 -32.21 -13.99 10.69
N ARG A 359 -33.19 -13.32 11.29
CA ARG A 359 -32.91 -12.16 12.15
C ARG A 359 -31.73 -12.56 13.05
N LEU A 360 -30.86 -11.62 13.38
CA LEU A 360 -30.23 -11.65 14.70
C LEU A 360 -31.41 -11.56 15.68
N GLU A 361 -32.11 -12.68 15.89
CA GLU A 361 -32.98 -12.88 17.02
C GLU A 361 -32.14 -12.41 18.19
N PRO A 362 -32.60 -11.44 18.98
CA PRO A 362 -32.01 -11.24 20.28
C PRO A 362 -32.12 -12.63 20.92
N GLY A 363 -31.00 -13.34 21.04
CA GLY A 363 -30.98 -14.58 21.82
C GLY A 363 -31.70 -14.27 23.13
N PRO A 364 -32.52 -15.20 23.65
CA PRO A 364 -33.44 -14.94 24.76
C PRO A 364 -32.67 -14.10 25.74
N ALA A 365 -33.17 -12.88 26.01
CA ALA A 365 -32.47 -11.88 26.79
C ALA A 365 -31.75 -12.65 27.89
N ALA A 366 -30.43 -12.77 27.77
CA ALA A 366 -29.65 -13.26 28.88
C ALA A 366 -29.94 -12.18 29.90
N GLY A 367 -30.91 -12.44 30.79
CA GLY A 367 -31.32 -11.53 31.85
C GLY A 367 -30.02 -11.00 32.40
N PRO A 368 -29.90 -9.66 32.50
CA PRO A 368 -28.64 -8.92 32.42
C PRO A 368 -27.56 -9.78 33.05
N ALA A 369 -26.70 -10.39 32.22
CA ALA A 369 -25.74 -11.37 32.70
C ALA A 369 -25.14 -10.80 33.97
N ALA A 370 -25.48 -11.41 35.11
CA ALA A 370 -25.15 -10.89 36.41
C ALA A 370 -23.63 -10.75 36.42
N GLY A 371 -23.14 -9.52 36.31
CA GLY A 371 -21.71 -9.24 36.20
C GLY A 371 -21.12 -8.80 34.85
N THR A 372 -21.87 -8.37 33.82
CA THR A 372 -21.25 -7.52 32.76
C THR A 372 -21.03 -6.10 33.29
N GLY A 373 -20.08 -5.99 34.23
CA GLY A 373 -19.77 -4.77 34.95
C GLY A 373 -19.48 -3.59 34.01
N ARG A 374 -19.65 -2.38 34.54
CA ARG A 374 -19.29 -1.09 33.90
C ARG A 374 -17.95 -1.16 33.14
N ALA A 375 -16.99 -1.96 33.62
CA ALA A 375 -15.71 -2.26 32.99
C ALA A 375 -15.78 -2.91 31.59
N ALA A 376 -16.73 -3.81 31.30
CA ALA A 376 -16.85 -4.47 30.00
C ALA A 376 -17.28 -3.49 28.88
N ARG A 377 -17.99 -2.42 29.23
CA ARG A 377 -18.40 -1.35 28.29
C ARG A 377 -17.21 -0.47 27.86
N TRP A 378 -16.16 -0.40 28.67
CA TRP A 378 -14.98 0.44 28.40
C TRP A 378 -13.83 -0.31 27.71
N ARG A 379 -13.86 -1.64 27.64
CA ARG A 379 -12.76 -2.43 27.03
C ARG A 379 -12.40 -2.02 25.61
N ALA A 380 -13.38 -1.88 24.72
CA ALA A 380 -13.12 -1.53 23.32
C ALA A 380 -12.69 -0.06 23.11
N PRO A 381 -13.30 0.95 23.77
CA PRO A 381 -12.79 2.32 23.75
C PRO A 381 -11.35 2.41 24.29
N VAL A 382 -11.06 1.73 25.39
CA VAL A 382 -9.70 1.70 25.97
C VAL A 382 -8.72 1.03 24.99
N ALA A 383 -9.09 -0.10 24.38
CA ALA A 383 -8.25 -0.75 23.38
C ALA A 383 -8.03 0.11 22.13
N ALA A 384 -9.06 0.83 21.68
CA ALA A 384 -8.96 1.76 20.56
C ALA A 384 -8.08 2.97 20.89
N LEU A 385 -8.21 3.53 22.10
CA LEU A 385 -7.35 4.61 22.58
C LEU A 385 -5.90 4.14 22.74
N ALA A 386 -5.68 2.90 23.20
CA ALA A 386 -4.35 2.31 23.29
C ALA A 386 -3.73 2.11 21.89
N ALA A 387 -4.52 1.64 20.91
CA ALA A 387 -4.08 1.51 19.52
C ALA A 387 -3.76 2.87 18.89
N ALA A 388 -4.63 3.86 19.05
CA ALA A 388 -4.40 5.22 18.59
C ALA A 388 -3.17 5.84 19.27
N GLY A 389 -3.01 5.62 20.58
CA GLY A 389 -1.85 6.07 21.36
C GLY A 389 -0.54 5.42 20.91
N LEU A 390 -0.56 4.12 20.60
CA LEU A 390 0.60 3.40 20.05
C LEU A 390 1.03 3.98 18.71
N VAL A 391 0.08 4.28 17.82
CA VAL A 391 0.36 4.89 16.51
C VAL A 391 0.81 6.35 16.66
N ALA A 392 0.19 7.11 17.56
CA ALA A 392 0.61 8.48 17.86
C ALA A 392 2.02 8.56 18.47
N ALA A 393 2.50 7.48 19.09
CA ALA A 393 3.83 7.36 19.66
C ALA A 393 4.93 7.00 18.63
N VAL A 394 4.60 6.77 17.36
CA VAL A 394 5.57 6.45 16.29
C VAL A 394 6.77 7.42 16.25
N PRO A 395 6.59 8.75 16.36
CA PRO A 395 7.73 9.68 16.36
C PRO A 395 8.74 9.46 17.50
N LEU A 396 8.34 8.84 18.62
CA LEU A 396 9.18 8.66 19.81
C LEU A 396 10.28 7.61 19.61
N TRP A 397 10.10 6.68 18.67
CA TRP A 397 11.09 5.63 18.38
C TRP A 397 11.79 5.82 17.02
N ARG A 398 11.38 6.83 16.25
CA ARG A 398 12.16 7.29 15.08
C ARG A 398 13.50 7.85 15.59
N GLY A 399 14.60 7.40 15.00
CA GLY A 399 15.91 7.97 15.27
C GLY A 399 15.97 9.47 14.93
N PRO A 400 16.93 10.23 15.47
CA PRO A 400 17.04 11.64 15.18
C PRO A 400 17.24 11.88 13.67
N VAL A 401 16.61 12.93 13.15
CA VAL A 401 16.84 13.42 11.78
C VAL A 401 18.30 13.90 11.71
N PRO A 402 19.14 13.37 10.80
CA PRO A 402 20.55 13.73 10.76
C PRO A 402 20.67 15.19 10.33
N ALA A 403 21.47 15.98 11.06
CA ALA A 403 21.70 17.37 10.67
C ALA A 403 22.50 17.44 9.35
N TRP A 404 22.04 18.29 8.43
CA TRP A 404 22.74 18.63 7.19
C TRP A 404 22.27 20.01 6.73
N ARG A 405 22.97 20.60 5.77
CA ARG A 405 22.56 21.86 5.13
C ARG A 405 22.81 21.80 3.62
N PRO A 406 22.02 22.51 2.81
CA PRO A 406 22.26 22.63 1.37
C PRO A 406 23.66 23.16 1.03
N ALA A 407 24.08 23.02 -0.23
CA ALA A 407 25.35 23.57 -0.71
C ALA A 407 25.43 25.10 -0.51
N ASP A 408 26.62 25.63 -0.20
CA ASP A 408 26.74 27.03 0.23
C ASP A 408 26.80 28.03 -0.97
N ASP A 409 27.26 27.58 -2.15
CA ASP A 409 27.61 28.45 -3.28
C ASP A 409 26.78 28.18 -4.55
N GLY A 410 25.45 28.30 -4.46
CA GLY A 410 24.54 28.16 -5.60
C GLY A 410 23.29 27.35 -5.27
N LEU A 411 22.33 27.32 -6.21
CA LEU A 411 21.11 26.54 -6.06
C LEU A 411 21.37 25.09 -6.48
N ARG A 412 21.59 24.21 -5.49
CA ARG A 412 21.72 22.76 -5.70
C ARG A 412 20.35 22.12 -5.96
N VAL A 413 20.14 21.57 -7.15
CA VAL A 413 18.92 20.85 -7.55
C VAL A 413 19.26 19.39 -7.77
N ALA A 414 18.45 18.48 -7.21
CA ALA A 414 18.57 17.04 -7.42
C ALA A 414 17.30 16.46 -8.06
N ALA A 415 17.46 15.39 -8.84
CA ALA A 415 16.37 14.57 -9.35
C ALA A 415 16.67 13.10 -9.08
N TYR A 416 15.66 12.34 -8.69
CA TYR A 416 15.81 10.92 -8.41
C TYR A 416 14.50 10.15 -8.64
N ASN A 417 14.48 9.27 -9.63
CA ASN A 417 13.49 8.20 -9.71
C ASN A 417 13.79 7.17 -8.61
N ILE A 418 12.86 7.05 -7.64
CA ILE A 418 13.06 6.24 -6.43
C ILE A 418 12.54 4.82 -6.56
N ARG A 419 11.99 4.43 -7.72
CA ARG A 419 11.51 3.07 -7.99
C ARG A 419 10.60 2.52 -6.88
N MET A 420 9.58 3.29 -6.48
CA MET A 420 8.66 2.99 -5.36
C MET A 420 9.38 2.72 -4.02
N GLY A 421 10.56 3.31 -3.84
CA GLY A 421 11.40 3.07 -2.68
C GLY A 421 12.24 1.79 -2.71
N TYR A 422 12.18 0.97 -3.77
CA TYR A 422 12.88 -0.32 -3.83
C TYR A 422 14.22 -0.26 -4.56
N GLY A 423 15.24 -0.90 -3.99
CA GLY A 423 16.53 -1.11 -4.65
C GLY A 423 16.51 -2.26 -5.67
N GLU A 424 17.59 -2.40 -6.43
CA GLU A 424 17.78 -3.50 -7.40
C GLU A 424 17.54 -4.89 -6.79
N PRO A 425 17.93 -5.20 -5.53
CA PRO A 425 17.64 -6.49 -4.91
C PRO A 425 16.17 -6.70 -4.51
N GLY A 426 15.25 -5.79 -4.85
CA GLY A 426 13.83 -5.86 -4.46
C GLY A 426 13.60 -5.58 -2.97
N ARG A 427 14.53 -4.88 -2.32
CA ARG A 427 14.41 -4.46 -0.91
C ARG A 427 14.05 -2.99 -0.81
N LEU A 428 13.10 -2.68 0.07
CA LEU A 428 12.75 -1.29 0.41
C LEU A 428 13.99 -0.58 0.98
N SER A 429 14.34 0.55 0.39
CA SER A 429 15.62 1.26 0.55
C SER A 429 15.46 2.77 0.84
N LEU A 430 14.28 3.20 1.32
CA LEU A 430 13.96 4.61 1.58
C LEU A 430 15.00 5.34 2.47
N GLU A 431 15.51 4.67 3.50
CA GLU A 431 16.53 5.27 4.37
C GLU A 431 17.83 5.53 3.60
N GLN A 432 18.27 4.57 2.77
CA GLN A 432 19.48 4.69 1.99
C GLN A 432 19.33 5.70 0.83
N GLN A 433 18.15 5.78 0.23
CA GLN A 433 17.82 6.81 -0.76
C GLN A 433 17.88 8.21 -0.14
N ALA A 434 17.23 8.42 1.01
CA ALA A 434 17.28 9.68 1.75
C ALA A 434 18.72 10.04 2.17
N ASP A 435 19.50 9.08 2.66
CA ASP A 435 20.90 9.30 3.03
C ASP A 435 21.78 9.68 1.83
N THR A 436 21.49 9.15 0.65
CA THR A 436 22.18 9.51 -0.60
C THR A 436 21.88 10.95 -0.99
N LEU A 437 20.59 11.31 -1.01
CA LEU A 437 20.15 12.69 -1.28
C LEU A 437 20.74 13.68 -0.26
N ARG A 438 20.78 13.31 1.02
CA ARG A 438 21.38 14.12 2.09
C ARG A 438 22.85 14.44 1.81
N ARG A 439 23.64 13.46 1.35
CA ARG A 439 25.06 13.66 0.99
C ARG A 439 25.24 14.57 -0.22
N MET A 440 24.26 14.64 -1.12
CA MET A 440 24.25 15.53 -2.28
C MET A 440 23.92 17.00 -1.94
N ARG A 441 23.51 17.27 -0.68
CA ARG A 441 23.21 18.60 -0.13
C ARG A 441 22.29 19.48 -1.02
N PRO A 442 21.16 18.97 -1.53
CA PRO A 442 20.25 19.73 -2.39
C PRO A 442 19.50 20.83 -1.61
N HIS A 443 19.13 21.90 -2.31
CA HIS A 443 18.10 22.83 -1.85
C HIS A 443 16.70 22.32 -2.21
N VAL A 444 16.62 21.67 -3.37
CA VAL A 444 15.40 21.21 -4.02
C VAL A 444 15.64 19.81 -4.57
N ILE A 445 14.69 18.91 -4.37
CA ILE A 445 14.74 17.53 -4.88
C ILE A 445 13.44 17.27 -5.64
N VAL A 446 13.55 16.71 -6.84
CA VAL A 446 12.43 16.10 -7.56
C VAL A 446 12.51 14.59 -7.37
N LEU A 447 11.42 13.98 -6.88
CA LEU A 447 11.27 12.53 -6.77
C LEU A 447 10.27 12.05 -7.82
N SER A 448 10.62 10.97 -8.52
CA SER A 448 9.76 10.31 -9.52
C SER A 448 9.48 8.85 -9.12
N GLU A 449 8.39 8.30 -9.64
CA GLU A 449 7.86 6.96 -9.26
C GLU A 449 7.68 6.80 -7.75
N ALA A 450 7.12 7.83 -7.13
CA ALA A 450 6.90 7.84 -5.71
C ALA A 450 5.51 7.29 -5.35
N ASP A 451 5.46 6.44 -4.33
CA ASP A 451 4.23 5.87 -3.81
C ASP A 451 3.81 6.49 -2.47
N ARG A 452 2.51 6.70 -2.30
CA ARG A 452 1.88 7.20 -1.07
C ARG A 452 0.87 6.24 -0.45
N GLY A 453 0.78 5.00 -0.94
CA GLY A 453 0.02 3.95 -0.28
C GLY A 453 -0.47 2.81 -1.16
N TRP A 454 0.12 2.51 -2.31
CA TRP A 454 -0.29 1.36 -3.12
C TRP A 454 -0.14 0.05 -2.36
N LEU A 455 -1.22 -0.74 -2.34
CA LEU A 455 -1.22 -2.09 -1.80
C LEU A 455 -0.15 -2.96 -2.48
N LEU A 456 0.03 -2.78 -3.79
CA LEU A 456 0.99 -3.53 -4.59
C LEU A 456 2.44 -3.33 -4.12
N ASN A 457 2.77 -2.13 -3.65
CA ASN A 457 4.10 -1.77 -3.18
C ASN A 457 4.25 -1.96 -1.67
N GLY A 458 3.23 -2.49 -1.00
CA GLY A 458 3.26 -2.75 0.43
C GLY A 458 2.74 -1.61 1.29
N GLY A 459 2.06 -0.60 0.70
CA GLY A 459 1.21 0.37 1.40
C GLY A 459 1.95 1.26 2.41
N HIS A 460 3.02 1.92 1.95
CA HIS A 460 3.79 2.94 2.68
C HIS A 460 3.73 4.29 1.96
N ASP A 461 4.16 5.37 2.65
CA ASP A 461 4.21 6.73 2.07
C ASP A 461 5.66 7.18 1.89
N ASP A 462 6.25 6.86 0.73
CA ASP A 462 7.66 7.08 0.41
C ASP A 462 8.03 8.55 0.49
N VAL A 463 7.16 9.40 -0.08
CA VAL A 463 7.36 10.85 -0.12
C VAL A 463 7.47 11.39 1.30
N ARG A 464 6.52 11.04 2.17
CA ARG A 464 6.55 11.46 3.57
C ARG A 464 7.79 10.91 4.28
N LEU A 465 8.10 9.62 4.14
CA LEU A 465 9.20 8.97 4.84
C LEU A 465 10.56 9.55 4.45
N ILE A 466 10.79 9.82 3.16
CA ILE A 466 12.01 10.48 2.67
C ILE A 466 12.07 11.93 3.13
N ALA A 467 10.97 12.68 3.02
CA ALA A 467 10.91 14.10 3.42
C ALA A 467 11.17 14.28 4.92
N GLU A 468 10.55 13.46 5.78
CA GLU A 468 10.79 13.46 7.23
C GLU A 468 12.25 13.13 7.55
N ARG A 469 12.87 12.17 6.84
CA ARG A 469 14.27 11.79 7.06
C ARG A 469 15.26 12.86 6.60
N LEU A 470 14.91 13.65 5.59
CA LEU A 470 15.67 14.81 5.13
C LEU A 470 15.37 16.09 5.91
N GLY A 471 14.31 16.12 6.72
CA GLY A 471 13.83 17.34 7.36
C GLY A 471 13.36 18.39 6.35
N MET A 472 12.78 17.96 5.22
CA MET A 472 12.29 18.83 4.15
C MET A 472 10.76 18.82 4.09
N ARG A 473 10.15 19.92 3.63
CA ARG A 473 8.74 19.94 3.23
C ARG A 473 8.63 19.36 1.82
N PHE A 474 7.43 18.90 1.45
CA PHE A 474 7.16 18.41 0.10
C PHE A 474 5.88 19.00 -0.49
N VAL A 475 5.86 19.07 -1.82
CA VAL A 475 4.67 19.31 -2.65
C VAL A 475 4.47 18.05 -3.50
N TRP A 476 3.25 17.53 -3.52
CA TRP A 476 2.88 16.28 -4.18
C TRP A 476 2.00 16.53 -5.40
N ALA A 477 2.17 15.72 -6.46
CA ALA A 477 1.27 15.70 -7.60
C ALA A 477 0.99 14.26 -8.10
N PRO A 478 -0.28 13.84 -8.13
CA PRO A 478 -0.72 12.60 -8.78
C PRO A 478 -0.36 12.56 -10.27
N ALA A 479 0.10 11.40 -10.75
CA ALA A 479 0.32 11.10 -12.17
C ALA A 479 -0.59 9.98 -12.69
N ALA A 480 -0.86 8.95 -11.86
CA ALA A 480 -1.83 7.90 -12.15
C ALA A 480 -3.10 8.10 -11.31
N ASP A 481 -3.16 7.45 -10.14
CA ASP A 481 -4.18 7.70 -9.13
C ASP A 481 -3.71 8.70 -8.07
N GLU A 482 -4.52 8.90 -7.03
CA GLU A 482 -4.24 9.88 -5.98
C GLU A 482 -2.96 9.65 -5.17
N VAL A 483 -2.36 8.46 -5.21
CA VAL A 483 -1.23 8.05 -4.38
C VAL A 483 0.01 7.66 -5.18
N TRP A 484 -0.04 7.70 -6.51
CA TRP A 484 1.11 7.51 -7.38
C TRP A 484 1.45 8.75 -8.21
N GLY A 485 2.73 9.13 -8.24
CA GLY A 485 3.19 10.31 -8.97
C GLY A 485 4.54 10.83 -8.50
N ASP A 486 4.69 12.16 -8.54
CA ASP A 486 5.96 12.84 -8.29
C ASP A 486 5.86 13.81 -7.11
N ALA A 487 7.01 14.12 -6.53
CA ALA A 487 7.11 15.08 -5.44
C ALA A 487 8.27 16.06 -5.61
N VAL A 488 8.07 17.30 -5.14
CA VAL A 488 9.11 18.31 -4.98
C VAL A 488 9.38 18.49 -3.49
N LEU A 489 10.58 18.16 -3.03
CA LEU A 489 11.03 18.38 -1.65
C LEU A 489 11.89 19.64 -1.58
N THR A 490 11.59 20.55 -0.64
CA THR A 490 12.33 21.81 -0.47
C THR A 490 12.09 22.42 0.92
N ASN A 491 13.07 23.20 1.39
CA ASN A 491 12.89 24.11 2.53
C ASN A 491 12.91 25.58 2.14
N LEU A 492 13.07 25.88 0.85
CA LEU A 492 12.89 27.24 0.33
C LEU A 492 11.43 27.67 0.52
N PRO A 493 11.15 28.97 0.70
CA PRO A 493 9.79 29.50 0.67
C PRO A 493 9.11 29.16 -0.65
N VAL A 494 7.96 28.49 -0.57
CA VAL A 494 7.09 28.18 -1.71
C VAL A 494 6.16 29.37 -1.95
N THR A 495 6.18 29.92 -3.17
CA THR A 495 5.43 31.12 -3.55
C THR A 495 4.22 30.84 -4.44
N SER A 496 4.23 29.73 -5.18
CA SER A 496 3.08 29.25 -5.95
C SER A 496 3.16 27.74 -6.18
N VAL A 497 2.01 27.09 -6.38
CA VAL A 497 1.91 25.67 -6.72
C VAL A 497 0.87 25.50 -7.83
N ARG A 498 1.21 24.74 -8.87
CA ARG A 498 0.31 24.35 -9.95
C ARG A 498 0.73 23.00 -10.52
N ASN A 499 -0.21 22.08 -10.64
CA ASN A 499 -0.04 20.82 -11.36
C ASN A 499 -0.68 20.94 -12.74
N HIS A 500 -0.01 20.41 -13.76
CA HIS A 500 -0.53 20.28 -15.11
C HIS A 500 -0.64 18.80 -15.43
N VAL A 501 -1.87 18.30 -15.59
CA VAL A 501 -2.11 16.94 -16.08
C VAL A 501 -1.66 16.89 -17.54
N LEU A 502 -0.72 16.01 -17.85
CA LEU A 502 -0.26 15.82 -19.22
C LEU A 502 -1.16 14.80 -19.93
N VAL A 503 -1.07 14.75 -21.26
CA VAL A 503 -1.72 13.68 -22.01
C VAL A 503 -1.26 12.33 -21.49
N GLN A 504 -2.21 11.41 -21.32
CA GLN A 504 -1.94 10.09 -20.78
C GLN A 504 -0.87 9.40 -21.63
N GLY A 505 0.24 9.02 -20.99
CA GLY A 505 1.28 8.19 -21.57
C GLY A 505 1.78 7.20 -20.53
N GLY A 506 2.44 6.12 -20.98
CA GLY A 506 2.93 5.04 -20.14
C GLY A 506 1.89 4.40 -19.22
N PRO A 507 2.27 3.35 -18.48
CA PRO A 507 1.35 2.66 -17.60
C PRO A 507 0.83 3.58 -16.48
N THR A 508 1.67 4.45 -15.93
CA THR A 508 1.36 5.18 -14.69
C THR A 508 1.16 6.69 -14.88
N GLY A 509 0.83 7.11 -16.11
CA GLY A 509 0.47 8.48 -16.44
C GLY A 509 1.65 9.46 -16.32
N ALA A 510 1.39 10.74 -16.56
CA ALA A 510 2.40 11.79 -16.47
C ALA A 510 1.77 13.13 -16.07
N GLN A 511 2.54 13.92 -15.33
CA GLN A 511 2.14 15.25 -14.88
C GLN A 511 3.35 16.18 -14.82
N ALA A 512 3.12 17.50 -14.85
CA ALA A 512 4.15 18.50 -14.57
C ALA A 512 3.79 19.34 -13.33
N LEU A 513 4.64 19.28 -12.30
CA LEU A 513 4.46 19.97 -11.03
C LEU A 513 5.28 21.26 -11.02
N GLU A 514 4.60 22.37 -11.28
CA GLU A 514 5.14 23.73 -11.28
C GLU A 514 5.09 24.33 -9.86
N VAL A 515 6.26 24.62 -9.30
CA VAL A 515 6.44 25.17 -7.94
C VAL A 515 7.26 26.45 -8.03
N GLY A 516 6.65 27.56 -7.63
CA GLY A 516 7.35 28.83 -7.42
C GLY A 516 8.15 28.77 -6.13
N LEU A 517 9.42 29.11 -6.18
CA LEU A 517 10.34 29.08 -5.05
C LEU A 517 11.10 30.39 -4.93
N ARG A 518 11.36 30.82 -3.69
CA ARG A 518 12.26 31.95 -3.42
C ARG A 518 13.62 31.47 -2.93
N TRP A 519 14.66 31.72 -3.72
CA TRP A 519 16.06 31.43 -3.36
C TRP A 519 16.82 32.73 -3.12
N GLY A 520 17.07 33.05 -1.85
CA GLY A 520 17.56 34.38 -1.46
C GLY A 520 16.55 35.46 -1.85
N ASP A 521 16.97 36.41 -2.67
CA ASP A 521 16.14 37.49 -3.23
C ASP A 521 15.60 37.17 -4.65
N ARG A 522 15.82 35.94 -5.15
CA ARG A 522 15.41 35.53 -6.50
C ARG A 522 14.17 34.64 -6.44
N GLU A 523 13.17 34.95 -7.25
CA GLU A 523 12.06 34.06 -7.56
C GLU A 523 12.44 33.15 -8.72
N ILE A 524 12.20 31.85 -8.58
CA ILE A 524 12.42 30.84 -9.62
C ILE A 524 11.19 29.95 -9.73
N VAL A 525 11.03 29.29 -10.87
CA VAL A 525 10.03 28.24 -11.05
C VAL A 525 10.77 26.91 -11.21
N LEU A 526 10.40 25.93 -10.39
CA LEU A 526 10.79 24.53 -10.58
C LEU A 526 9.62 23.79 -11.22
N ILE A 527 9.88 23.01 -12.27
CA ILE A 527 8.93 22.06 -12.84
C ILE A 527 9.50 20.65 -12.63
N GLY A 528 8.91 19.91 -11.70
CA GLY A 528 9.19 18.49 -11.50
C GLY A 528 8.28 17.63 -12.37
N THR A 529 8.81 16.64 -13.08
CA THR A 529 8.00 15.77 -13.94
C THR A 529 8.66 14.41 -14.17
N HIS A 530 7.84 13.38 -14.31
CA HIS A 530 8.21 12.10 -14.90
C HIS A 530 7.44 11.94 -16.23
N LEU A 531 8.15 12.03 -17.37
CA LEU A 531 7.53 11.80 -18.66
C LEU A 531 7.50 10.30 -18.95
N GLN A 532 6.41 9.80 -19.52
CA GLN A 532 6.26 8.39 -19.89
C GLN A 532 5.74 8.30 -21.32
N PRO A 533 6.56 8.56 -22.35
CA PRO A 533 6.12 8.42 -23.73
C PRO A 533 5.78 6.95 -24.03
N PRO A 534 4.56 6.61 -24.51
CA PRO A 534 4.23 5.23 -24.83
C PRO A 534 5.04 4.71 -26.03
N PRO A 535 5.41 3.42 -26.07
CA PRO A 535 5.99 2.81 -27.27
C PRO A 535 5.06 2.98 -28.49
N GLY A 536 5.55 3.61 -29.55
CA GLY A 536 4.82 3.75 -30.82
C GLY A 536 3.73 4.82 -30.89
N TRP A 537 3.59 5.68 -29.88
CA TRP A 537 2.72 6.87 -29.95
C TRP A 537 3.42 8.04 -30.64
N ARG A 538 2.70 9.14 -30.94
CA ARG A 538 3.34 10.40 -31.36
C ARG A 538 4.23 10.86 -30.22
N GLU A 539 5.53 10.57 -30.34
CA GLU A 539 6.61 10.78 -29.36
C GLU A 539 6.65 12.17 -28.70
N LEU A 540 5.91 13.15 -29.24
CA LEU A 540 6.04 14.55 -28.90
C LEU A 540 4.94 15.14 -28.01
N ASP A 541 3.78 14.49 -27.81
CA ASP A 541 2.63 15.20 -27.22
C ASP A 541 2.87 15.64 -25.76
N GLN A 542 3.50 14.81 -24.91
CA GLN A 542 3.83 15.18 -23.53
C GLN A 542 4.93 16.25 -23.47
N VAL A 543 5.99 16.09 -24.29
CA VAL A 543 7.12 17.02 -24.31
C VAL A 543 6.74 18.37 -24.92
N GLU A 544 5.82 18.42 -25.88
CA GLU A 544 5.26 19.66 -26.44
C GLU A 544 4.39 20.41 -25.42
N GLN A 545 3.59 19.68 -24.64
CA GLN A 545 2.84 20.27 -23.53
C GLN A 545 3.79 20.84 -22.47
N LEU A 546 4.82 20.08 -22.08
CA LEU A 546 5.85 20.53 -21.15
C LEU A 546 6.57 21.78 -21.69
N ALA A 547 6.96 21.80 -22.96
CA ALA A 547 7.57 22.96 -23.61
C ALA A 547 6.65 24.19 -23.58
N GLY A 548 5.34 24.01 -23.77
CA GLY A 548 4.35 25.08 -23.63
C GLY A 548 4.23 25.62 -22.20
N ILE A 549 4.30 24.75 -21.19
CA ILE A 549 4.32 25.14 -19.77
C ILE A 549 5.60 25.93 -19.46
N VAL A 550 6.75 25.43 -19.89
CA VAL A 550 8.06 26.08 -19.70
C VAL A 550 8.07 27.48 -20.30
N ARG A 551 7.64 27.66 -21.55
CA ARG A 551 7.61 28.97 -22.20
C ARG A 551 6.79 29.98 -21.42
N ARG A 552 5.59 29.59 -20.98
CA ARG A 552 4.71 30.46 -20.17
C ARG A 552 5.34 30.83 -18.82
N ALA A 553 5.93 29.85 -18.13
CA ALA A 553 6.59 30.13 -16.85
C ALA A 553 7.84 31.02 -17.00
N ALA A 554 8.56 30.88 -18.13
CA ALA A 554 9.76 31.62 -18.44
C ALA A 554 9.54 33.10 -18.83
N GLU A 555 8.29 33.51 -19.08
CA GLU A 555 7.93 34.91 -19.36
C GLU A 555 8.24 35.82 -18.15
N ASP A 556 8.06 35.29 -16.92
CA ASP A 556 8.19 36.07 -15.69
C ASP A 556 9.47 35.77 -14.90
N ARG A 557 9.91 34.51 -14.91
CA ARG A 557 10.93 33.99 -13.97
C ARG A 557 11.81 32.93 -14.62
N PRO A 558 13.07 32.76 -14.19
CA PRO A 558 13.88 31.62 -14.59
C PRO A 558 13.21 30.29 -14.22
N VAL A 559 13.25 29.32 -15.15
CA VAL A 559 12.64 28.00 -14.98
C VAL A 559 13.73 26.93 -14.90
N VAL A 560 13.58 26.01 -13.94
CA VAL A 560 14.34 24.78 -13.80
C VAL A 560 13.39 23.61 -14.03
N VAL A 561 13.68 22.73 -14.98
CA VAL A 561 12.94 21.48 -15.19
C VAL A 561 13.82 20.34 -14.68
N ALA A 562 13.28 19.44 -13.87
CA ALA A 562 14.05 18.32 -13.34
C ALA A 562 13.18 17.07 -13.15
N GLY A 563 13.78 15.90 -13.30
CA GLY A 563 13.11 14.61 -13.13
C GLY A 563 13.62 13.55 -14.11
N ASP A 564 12.92 12.42 -14.13
CA ASP A 564 13.08 11.39 -15.15
C ASP A 564 12.28 11.79 -16.39
N LEU A 565 12.97 12.19 -17.45
CA LEU A 565 12.30 12.65 -18.66
C LEU A 565 12.09 11.53 -19.68
N ASN A 566 12.61 10.31 -19.45
CA ASN A 566 12.59 9.22 -20.44
C ASN A 566 13.06 9.67 -21.85
N ILE A 567 14.01 10.61 -21.91
CA ILE A 567 14.52 11.20 -23.15
C ILE A 567 16.05 11.19 -23.09
N GLU A 568 16.71 10.65 -24.11
CA GLU A 568 18.16 10.77 -24.24
C GLU A 568 18.56 12.11 -24.87
N PRO A 569 19.78 12.60 -24.57
CA PRO A 569 20.39 13.64 -25.37
C PRO A 569 20.42 13.19 -26.84
N GLU A 570 20.01 14.06 -27.76
CA GLU A 570 19.91 13.84 -29.22
C GLU A 570 18.55 13.35 -29.75
N ASP A 571 17.68 12.83 -28.88
CA ASP A 571 16.32 12.42 -29.27
C ASP A 571 15.52 13.59 -29.90
N PRO A 572 14.55 13.31 -30.79
CA PRO A 572 13.65 14.34 -31.31
C PRO A 572 12.96 15.15 -30.21
N ALA A 573 12.52 14.49 -29.14
CA ALA A 573 11.90 15.12 -27.97
C ALA A 573 12.86 16.08 -27.25
N TRP A 574 14.16 15.76 -27.18
CA TRP A 574 15.18 16.65 -26.61
C TRP A 574 15.22 18.00 -27.33
N ARG A 575 15.11 17.99 -28.67
CA ARG A 575 15.12 19.22 -29.48
C ARG A 575 13.92 20.13 -29.20
N VAL A 576 12.77 19.54 -28.88
CA VAL A 576 11.56 20.31 -28.49
C VAL A 576 11.81 21.08 -27.19
N LEU A 577 12.46 20.45 -26.21
CA LEU A 577 12.84 21.10 -24.94
C LEU A 577 13.85 22.24 -25.16
N LEU A 578 14.88 22.01 -25.97
CA LEU A 578 15.84 23.07 -26.31
C LEU A 578 15.17 24.25 -27.04
N ALA A 579 14.25 23.96 -27.97
CA ALA A 579 13.45 24.97 -28.67
C ALA A 579 12.42 25.66 -27.76
N ALA A 580 12.21 25.19 -26.53
CA ALA A 580 11.46 25.90 -25.50
C ALA A 580 12.31 26.94 -24.75
N GLY A 581 13.61 27.05 -25.08
CA GLY A 581 14.56 27.93 -24.41
C GLY A 581 15.31 27.25 -23.27
N LEU A 582 15.19 25.93 -23.11
CA LEU A 582 15.98 25.20 -22.11
C LEU A 582 17.41 24.98 -22.60
N THR A 583 18.33 25.01 -21.65
CA THR A 583 19.73 24.64 -21.80
C THR A 583 20.04 23.51 -20.84
N ASP A 584 21.11 22.78 -21.13
CA ASP A 584 21.53 21.62 -20.37
C ASP A 584 22.83 21.87 -19.58
N PRO A 585 22.72 22.12 -18.27
CA PRO A 585 23.83 22.20 -17.33
C PRO A 585 24.73 20.96 -17.24
N ILE A 586 24.28 19.78 -17.68
CA ILE A 586 25.01 18.50 -17.58
C ILE A 586 25.90 18.27 -18.81
N ALA A 587 25.58 18.87 -19.96
CA ALA A 587 26.31 18.70 -21.22
C ALA A 587 27.85 18.74 -21.11
N PRO A 588 28.48 19.64 -20.32
CA PRO A 588 29.95 19.73 -20.25
C PRO A 588 30.67 18.53 -19.63
N VAL A 589 29.96 17.65 -18.90
CA VAL A 589 30.56 16.51 -18.17
C VAL A 589 30.15 15.15 -18.75
N ARG A 590 29.54 15.12 -19.94
CA ARG A 590 29.16 13.88 -20.58
C ARG A 590 30.37 12.99 -20.92
N PRO A 591 30.26 11.65 -20.89
CA PRO A 591 29.03 10.87 -20.65
C PRO A 591 28.54 10.94 -19.20
N PHE A 592 27.21 11.02 -19.02
CA PHE A 592 26.58 11.19 -17.70
C PHE A 592 25.47 10.15 -17.50
N THR A 593 25.86 8.89 -17.35
CA THR A 593 24.91 7.77 -17.21
C THR A 593 24.01 7.93 -15.99
N THR A 594 22.70 7.78 -16.18
CA THR A 594 21.70 7.79 -15.10
C THR A 594 21.08 6.42 -14.88
N ILE A 595 21.05 5.54 -15.89
CA ILE A 595 20.66 4.14 -15.74
C ILE A 595 21.89 3.23 -15.68
N PRO A 596 22.17 2.55 -14.55
CA PRO A 596 23.18 1.51 -14.50
C PRO A 596 22.66 0.23 -15.17
N SER A 597 23.08 -0.05 -16.41
CA SER A 597 22.68 -1.29 -17.11
C SER A 597 23.74 -2.40 -17.00
N PRO A 598 23.38 -3.62 -16.55
CA PRO A 598 24.22 -4.80 -16.71
C PRO A 598 24.37 -5.14 -18.20
N GLY A 599 25.55 -4.87 -18.78
CA GLY A 599 25.85 -5.14 -20.20
C GLY A 599 26.30 -3.93 -21.00
N GLY A 600 26.32 -2.73 -20.41
CA GLY A 600 26.96 -1.55 -20.99
C GLY A 600 26.03 -0.56 -21.71
N SER A 601 24.70 -0.73 -21.66
CA SER A 601 23.79 0.38 -22.00
C SER A 601 24.01 1.51 -20.99
N VAL A 602 24.23 2.73 -21.48
CA VAL A 602 24.59 3.90 -20.65
C VAL A 602 23.63 5.04 -20.94
N GLU A 603 22.38 4.87 -20.53
CA GLU A 603 21.31 5.81 -20.81
C GLU A 603 21.42 7.03 -19.87
N GLN A 604 21.08 8.22 -20.39
CA GLN A 604 20.93 9.46 -19.63
C GLN A 604 19.50 9.97 -19.84
N ILE A 605 18.58 9.50 -19.01
CA ILE A 605 17.16 9.87 -19.10
C ILE A 605 16.69 10.75 -17.94
N ASP A 606 17.47 10.84 -16.87
CA ASP A 606 17.26 11.80 -15.79
C ASP A 606 18.00 13.11 -16.10
N HIS A 607 17.32 14.25 -15.98
CA HIS A 607 17.88 15.55 -16.34
C HIS A 607 17.57 16.67 -15.35
N VAL A 608 18.41 17.70 -15.39
CA VAL A 608 18.13 19.02 -14.82
C VAL A 608 18.37 20.02 -15.95
N LEU A 609 17.33 20.67 -16.45
CA LEU A 609 17.37 21.66 -17.53
C LEU A 609 17.01 23.04 -17.01
N VAL A 610 17.55 24.10 -17.62
CA VAL A 610 17.31 25.49 -17.16
C VAL A 610 17.12 26.46 -18.30
N THR A 611 16.26 27.45 -18.14
CA THR A 611 16.21 28.62 -19.03
C THR A 611 17.48 29.48 -18.87
N PRO A 612 17.76 30.42 -19.79
CA PRO A 612 18.92 31.30 -19.67
C PRO A 612 18.90 32.07 -18.35
N GLY A 613 20.09 32.36 -17.82
CA GLY A 613 20.28 33.05 -16.53
C GLY A 613 20.97 32.21 -15.47
N PHE A 614 21.14 30.89 -15.71
CA PHE A 614 21.95 30.01 -14.89
C PHE A 614 23.01 29.25 -15.71
N THR A 615 24.14 28.95 -15.09
CA THR A 615 25.09 27.93 -15.54
C THR A 615 25.21 26.83 -14.49
N GLY A 616 25.60 25.63 -14.93
CA GLY A 616 25.78 24.47 -14.05
C GLY A 616 27.23 24.23 -13.65
N ARG A 617 27.41 23.74 -12.42
CA ARG A 617 28.66 23.12 -11.95
C ARG A 617 28.38 22.01 -10.93
N ASP A 618 29.44 21.31 -10.53
CA ASP A 618 29.41 20.27 -9.50
C ASP A 618 28.40 19.14 -9.80
N GLN A 619 28.25 18.78 -11.08
CA GLN A 619 27.37 17.71 -11.54
C GLN A 619 27.73 16.40 -10.86
N ALA A 620 26.72 15.64 -10.41
CA ALA A 620 26.91 14.37 -9.72
C ALA A 620 25.84 13.35 -10.13
N ASN A 621 26.23 12.13 -10.45
CA ASN A 621 25.38 10.95 -10.70
C ASN A 621 25.90 9.77 -9.86
N VAL A 622 25.53 9.73 -8.57
CA VAL A 622 26.13 8.79 -7.62
C VAL A 622 25.72 7.35 -7.97
N ASN A 623 26.67 6.44 -8.10
CA ASN A 623 26.37 5.02 -8.31
C ASN A 623 25.81 4.40 -7.02
N VAL A 624 24.57 3.92 -7.06
CA VAL A 624 23.86 3.31 -5.93
C VAL A 624 23.07 2.10 -6.42
N HIS A 625 22.73 1.19 -5.49
CA HIS A 625 21.88 0.01 -5.74
C HIS A 625 20.49 0.14 -5.11
N HIS A 626 20.13 1.37 -4.71
CA HIS A 626 18.90 1.69 -3.96
C HIS A 626 17.74 2.09 -4.87
N SER A 627 17.98 2.17 -6.17
CA SER A 627 17.01 2.31 -7.27
C SER A 627 17.70 1.72 -8.52
N ASP A 628 16.95 1.46 -9.58
CA ASP A 628 17.48 1.23 -10.93
C ASP A 628 17.87 2.53 -11.64
N HIS A 629 17.69 3.69 -11.00
CA HIS A 629 18.25 4.97 -11.43
C HIS A 629 19.36 5.43 -10.48
N ARG A 630 20.29 6.22 -11.01
CA ARG A 630 21.25 7.00 -10.23
C ARG A 630 20.62 8.34 -9.87
N PRO A 631 20.69 8.78 -8.59
CA PRO A 631 20.30 10.14 -8.26
C PRO A 631 21.29 11.13 -8.91
N ILE A 632 20.74 12.19 -9.50
CA ILE A 632 21.51 13.25 -10.14
C ILE A 632 21.41 14.56 -9.36
N ALA A 633 22.45 15.39 -9.40
CA ALA A 633 22.39 16.77 -8.90
C ALA A 633 23.28 17.71 -9.69
N VAL A 634 22.87 18.98 -9.75
CA VAL A 634 23.62 20.09 -10.34
C VAL A 634 23.56 21.30 -9.42
N THR A 635 24.66 22.03 -9.26
CA THR A 635 24.68 23.36 -8.64
C THR A 635 24.46 24.41 -9.73
N LEU A 636 23.34 25.13 -9.66
CA LEU A 636 23.03 26.24 -10.56
C LEU A 636 23.57 27.55 -9.99
N VAL A 637 24.32 28.30 -10.79
CA VAL A 637 24.85 29.62 -10.42
C VAL A 637 24.36 30.67 -11.41
N PRO A 638 23.92 31.86 -10.96
CA PRO A 638 23.50 32.91 -11.86
C PRO A 638 24.62 33.31 -12.83
N VAL A 639 24.27 33.49 -14.11
CA VAL A 639 25.19 34.12 -15.07
C VAL A 639 25.32 35.61 -14.71
N LYS A 640 26.55 36.11 -14.72
CA LYS A 640 26.86 37.51 -14.42
C LYS A 640 26.45 38.45 -15.53
#